data_AF-A0A172T9C4-F1
#
_entry.id   AF-A0A172T9C4-F1
#
_cell.length_a   1.000
_cell.length_b   1.000
_cell.length_c   1.000
_cell.angle_alpha   90.00
_cell.angle_beta   90.00
_cell.angle_gamma   90.00
#
_symmetry.space_group_name_H-M   'P 1'
#
loop_
_entity.id
_entity.type
_entity.pdbx_description
1 polymer ?
#
loop_
_entity_poly.entity_id
_entity_poly.type
_entity_poly.pdbx_seq_one_letter_code
_entity_poly.pdbx_strand_id
1 'polypeptide(L)'
;MLLRAGLLVGALSGSAHAATFGNYVFDLPAGWTQAKQGSGLVLTLPPKSAGDRATIRLTAGAVLTGSLEAWFAAQVAAFNKGAAVQSQSATQADTDENGLPVLATVVVVKAGSGSEWRLFAATKAGNRAEMLVFSASSLESFTAHQGELTGFTDRLNFANVKAPATAGTTKAATPSVSTPAPVVKASSSLPALAAPNVAQLVRAGLNPQKQPFPDEFRCYLSYNGSDYSKPAFALQMLPNGRYRAPGGEGTYKMVQSSSSSLNYVRWQGGPLAGTDDAFLLFDSTYGQTLQLDGVTDEDRRLYCHQRGSAENHALVEFRRKDPQVGKYPCRSLDGKNTDLGTLELLAGRVYRYGGGTGKYAVNIMGKQGDSFSGVDFVGGPLDEEYSTYSEDELGEREFNRILRKMRCSLVAKPIVEPKFGTAKAPAPPAGSGGIEGAYSQTVQNFYPNASLNHYFYIFNKNGYVFTGDPETSLADADCSKTRPNGLPLCEVYSIKNGLITIGNDKPEKWERTATSYKLDGEELNKVTPLGNLKLAGDYQAISTFTAVVGSGGGVFYNNLTFRKDGTFSRESSGGVSITTTTDGTAFGETTGGVSSSSQRKNSGKYTLSGNTLTLTYNDGRVEKQFAYWPNTNNGKPDLEWLYVGGRNYFLDDGK
;
A
#
# COMPACT_ATOMS: atom_id res chain seq x y z
N MET A 1 -62.69 19.87 -17.35
CA MET A 1 -62.17 20.88 -16.40
C MET A 1 -60.76 20.43 -16.00
N LEU A 2 -59.76 20.57 -16.89
CA LEU A 2 -58.85 21.73 -17.04
C LEU A 2 -58.11 22.08 -15.74
N LEU A 3 -56.90 21.55 -15.56
CA LEU A 3 -55.65 22.33 -15.70
C LEU A 3 -54.44 21.37 -15.79
N ARG A 4 -53.77 21.39 -16.95
CA ARG A 4 -52.41 20.87 -17.12
C ARG A 4 -51.44 21.96 -16.68
N ALA A 5 -50.55 21.68 -15.74
CA ALA A 5 -49.36 22.48 -15.48
C ALA A 5 -48.15 21.71 -16.00
N GLY A 6 -47.59 22.15 -17.13
CA GLY A 6 -46.34 21.64 -17.67
C GLY A 6 -45.16 22.18 -16.86
N LEU A 7 -44.30 21.29 -16.39
CA LEU A 7 -42.97 21.66 -15.92
C LEU A 7 -42.04 21.67 -17.15
N LEU A 8 -41.58 22.88 -17.53
CA LEU A 8 -40.40 23.03 -18.36
C LEU A 8 -39.17 22.69 -17.51
N VAL A 9 -38.46 21.60 -17.83
CA VAL A 9 -37.09 21.36 -17.37
C VAL A 9 -36.16 21.94 -18.42
N GLY A 10 -35.72 23.18 -18.21
CA GLY A 10 -34.62 23.76 -18.97
C GLY A 10 -33.29 23.28 -18.37
N ALA A 11 -32.57 22.43 -19.10
CA ALA A 11 -31.19 22.08 -18.78
C ALA A 11 -30.29 23.28 -19.13
N LEU A 12 -30.02 24.14 -18.14
CA LEU A 12 -28.96 25.14 -18.23
C LEU A 12 -27.64 24.46 -17.82
N SER A 13 -26.81 24.16 -18.80
CA SER A 13 -25.38 23.85 -18.61
C SER A 13 -24.66 25.15 -18.19
N GLY A 14 -24.87 25.57 -16.94
CA GLY A 14 -24.18 26.71 -16.36
C GLY A 14 -22.78 26.31 -15.92
N SER A 15 -21.78 27.08 -16.34
CA SER A 15 -20.44 27.04 -15.77
C SER A 15 -20.52 27.05 -14.24
N ALA A 16 -19.83 26.12 -13.57
CA ALA A 16 -19.79 26.04 -12.12
C ALA A 16 -19.21 27.36 -11.56
N HIS A 17 -20.08 28.23 -11.06
CA HIS A 17 -19.65 29.40 -10.30
C HIS A 17 -19.42 28.96 -8.85
N ALA A 18 -18.27 29.36 -8.30
CA ALA A 18 -17.96 29.16 -6.89
C ALA A 18 -19.10 29.72 -6.03
N ALA A 19 -19.72 28.83 -5.26
CA ALA A 19 -20.74 29.19 -4.29
C ALA A 19 -20.07 29.65 -2.99
N THR A 20 -20.74 30.55 -2.28
CA THR A 20 -20.29 31.03 -0.97
C THR A 20 -21.37 30.88 0.06
N PHE A 21 -20.96 30.53 1.28
CA PHE A 21 -21.84 30.54 2.44
C PHE A 21 -21.04 30.94 3.67
N GLY A 22 -21.33 32.09 4.26
CA GLY A 22 -20.53 32.61 5.36
C GLY A 22 -19.06 32.75 4.93
N ASN A 23 -18.17 32.02 5.60
CA ASN A 23 -16.74 32.00 5.29
C ASN A 23 -16.33 30.88 4.32
N TYR A 24 -17.23 29.97 3.95
CA TYR A 24 -16.93 28.88 3.04
C TYR A 24 -17.03 29.34 1.59
N VAL A 25 -16.07 28.90 0.78
CA VAL A 25 -16.01 29.04 -0.67
C VAL A 25 -15.89 27.63 -1.25
N PHE A 26 -16.82 27.22 -2.09
CA PHE A 26 -16.86 25.85 -2.60
C PHE A 26 -17.55 25.78 -3.97
N ASP A 27 -17.23 24.74 -4.73
CA ASP A 27 -17.98 24.38 -5.92
C ASP A 27 -19.02 23.30 -5.57
N LEU A 28 -20.27 23.52 -5.97
CA LEU A 28 -21.33 22.53 -5.74
C LEU A 28 -21.20 21.40 -6.78
N PRO A 29 -20.93 20.14 -6.38
CA PRO A 29 -20.77 19.06 -7.35
C PRO A 29 -22.05 18.78 -8.14
N ALA A 30 -21.89 18.25 -9.35
CA ALA A 30 -23.03 17.93 -10.22
C ALA A 30 -24.01 16.94 -9.55
N GLY A 31 -25.31 17.21 -9.68
CA GLY A 31 -26.38 16.40 -9.10
C GLY A 31 -26.67 16.70 -7.62
N TRP A 32 -25.82 17.48 -6.94
CA TRP A 32 -26.09 17.91 -5.57
C TRP A 32 -27.12 19.03 -5.56
N THR A 33 -27.87 19.11 -4.46
CA THR A 33 -28.80 20.22 -4.23
C THR A 33 -28.42 20.94 -2.94
N GLN A 34 -28.76 22.23 -2.85
CA GLN A 34 -28.48 23.03 -1.66
C GLN A 34 -29.74 23.73 -1.15
N ALA A 35 -29.90 23.79 0.17
CA ALA A 35 -30.98 24.49 0.84
C ALA A 35 -30.48 25.17 2.12
N LYS A 36 -30.86 26.43 2.33
CA LYS A 36 -30.56 27.13 3.57
C LYS A 36 -31.53 26.66 4.66
N GLN A 37 -31.00 26.21 5.80
CA GLN A 37 -31.79 25.72 6.92
C GLN A 37 -31.31 26.33 8.25
N GLY A 38 -32.09 27.31 8.72
CA GLY A 38 -31.71 28.15 9.87
C GLY A 38 -30.43 28.93 9.60
N SER A 39 -29.47 28.83 10.50
CA SER A 39 -28.13 29.43 10.38
C SER A 39 -27.13 28.57 9.59
N GLY A 40 -27.56 27.46 8.98
CA GLY A 40 -26.68 26.58 8.19
C GLY A 40 -27.10 26.47 6.74
N LEU A 41 -26.19 25.97 5.91
CA LEU A 41 -26.47 25.51 4.55
C LEU A 41 -26.43 23.98 4.54
N VAL A 42 -27.45 23.33 3.99
CA VAL A 42 -27.52 21.88 3.82
C VAL A 42 -27.36 21.55 2.35
N LEU A 43 -26.35 20.74 2.04
CA LEU A 43 -26.09 20.16 0.74
C LEU A 43 -26.59 18.71 0.78
N THR A 44 -27.45 18.32 -0.17
CA THR A 44 -27.98 16.95 -0.26
C THR A 44 -27.32 16.23 -1.42
N LEU A 45 -26.75 15.06 -1.13
CA LEU A 45 -26.05 14.22 -2.09
C LEU A 45 -27.05 13.36 -2.89
N PRO A 46 -26.77 13.03 -4.16
CA PRO A 46 -27.59 12.08 -4.93
C PRO A 46 -27.65 10.71 -4.24
N PRO A 47 -28.83 10.09 -4.07
CA PRO A 47 -28.93 8.77 -3.45
C PRO A 47 -28.27 7.68 -4.31
N LYS A 48 -27.56 6.75 -3.69
CA LYS A 48 -26.92 5.56 -4.30
C LYS A 48 -27.85 4.33 -4.32
N SER A 49 -28.83 4.29 -3.42
CA SER A 49 -29.79 3.20 -3.31
C SER A 49 -31.13 3.69 -2.74
N ALA A 50 -32.16 2.84 -2.78
CA ALA A 50 -33.45 3.16 -2.20
C ALA A 50 -33.35 3.28 -0.67
N GLY A 51 -33.75 4.44 -0.12
CA GLY A 51 -33.65 4.72 1.31
C GLY A 51 -32.31 5.34 1.75
N ASP A 52 -31.36 5.52 0.82
CA ASP A 52 -30.13 6.27 1.05
C ASP A 52 -30.44 7.77 1.22
N ARG A 53 -29.94 8.35 2.31
CA ARG A 53 -30.00 9.80 2.55
C ARG A 53 -28.67 10.25 3.14
N ALA A 54 -27.94 11.05 2.37
CA ALA A 54 -26.68 11.66 2.78
C ALA A 54 -26.73 13.17 2.58
N THR A 55 -26.28 13.92 3.59
CA THR A 55 -26.24 15.38 3.56
C THR A 55 -24.97 15.93 4.18
N ILE A 56 -24.50 17.08 3.70
CA ILE A 56 -23.45 17.88 4.32
C ILE A 56 -24.08 19.17 4.82
N ARG A 57 -23.88 19.52 6.09
CA ARG A 57 -24.31 20.78 6.66
C ARG A 57 -23.10 21.66 6.99
N LEU A 58 -23.04 22.83 6.36
CA LEU A 58 -22.09 23.88 6.69
C LEU A 58 -22.74 24.81 7.74
N THR A 59 -22.06 25.04 8.86
CA THR A 59 -22.49 26.03 9.86
C THR A 59 -22.06 27.44 9.44
N ALA A 60 -22.70 28.51 9.90
CA ALA A 60 -22.26 29.88 9.56
C ALA A 60 -20.92 30.31 10.21
N GLY A 61 -20.28 29.43 10.98
CA GLY A 61 -19.10 29.71 11.78
C GLY A 61 -19.34 30.72 12.90
N ALA A 62 -18.39 30.83 13.82
CA ALA A 62 -18.41 31.82 14.89
C ALA A 62 -17.00 32.38 15.15
N VAL A 63 -16.92 33.62 15.65
CA VAL A 63 -15.65 34.12 16.20
C VAL A 63 -15.27 33.23 17.38
N LEU A 64 -14.08 32.65 17.33
CA LEU A 64 -13.64 31.68 18.33
C LEU A 64 -13.16 32.40 19.59
N THR A 65 -13.94 32.30 20.66
CA THR A 65 -13.54 32.74 22.01
C THR A 65 -13.12 31.51 22.83
N GLY A 66 -11.81 31.32 23.03
CA GLY A 66 -11.26 30.13 23.69
C GLY A 66 -10.59 29.15 22.72
N SER A 67 -10.48 27.87 23.12
CA SER A 67 -9.84 26.84 22.31
C SER A 67 -10.81 26.24 21.29
N LEU A 68 -10.29 25.75 20.16
CA LEU A 68 -11.10 25.12 19.11
C LEU A 68 -11.78 23.85 19.64
N GLU A 69 -11.11 23.11 20.51
CA GLU A 69 -11.59 21.88 21.15
C GLU A 69 -12.82 22.12 22.02
N ALA A 70 -12.77 23.14 22.89
CA ALA A 70 -13.89 23.47 23.77
C ALA A 70 -15.12 23.95 22.96
N TRP A 71 -14.87 24.78 21.94
CA TRP A 71 -15.92 25.21 21.02
C TRP A 71 -16.52 24.03 20.25
N PHE A 72 -15.67 23.16 19.69
CA PHE A 72 -16.09 22.00 18.92
C PHE A 72 -16.93 21.03 19.74
N ALA A 73 -16.48 20.69 20.95
CA ALA A 73 -17.22 19.84 21.88
C ALA A 73 -18.62 20.43 22.19
N ALA A 74 -18.70 21.75 22.43
CA ALA A 74 -19.97 22.43 22.67
C ALA A 74 -20.90 22.38 21.44
N GLN A 75 -20.35 22.54 20.23
CA GLN A 75 -21.14 22.45 18.99
C GLN A 75 -21.65 21.02 18.73
N VAL A 76 -20.81 20.00 18.94
CA VAL A 76 -21.21 18.59 18.80
C VAL A 76 -22.34 18.26 19.79
N ALA A 77 -22.21 18.69 21.05
CA ALA A 77 -23.26 18.51 22.06
C ALA A 77 -24.56 19.25 21.68
N ALA A 78 -24.46 20.49 21.18
CA ALA A 78 -25.61 21.27 20.76
C ALA A 78 -26.34 20.65 19.55
N PHE A 79 -25.60 20.14 18.55
CA PHE A 79 -26.17 19.50 17.37
C PHE A 79 -26.93 18.21 17.70
N ASN A 80 -26.47 17.49 18.72
CA ASN A 80 -27.09 16.25 19.16
C ASN A 80 -28.08 16.46 20.32
N LYS A 81 -28.39 17.71 20.70
CA LYS A 81 -29.36 18.02 21.75
C LYS A 81 -30.74 17.46 21.39
N GLY A 82 -31.25 16.56 22.22
CA GLY A 82 -32.54 15.90 22.02
C GLY A 82 -32.48 14.64 21.15
N ALA A 83 -31.31 14.29 20.59
CA ALA A 83 -31.10 13.00 19.95
C ALA A 83 -30.65 11.97 21.00
N ALA A 84 -31.09 10.72 20.85
CA ALA A 84 -30.54 9.61 21.62
C ALA A 84 -29.22 9.17 20.97
N VAL A 85 -28.10 9.70 21.48
CA VAL A 85 -26.75 9.30 21.06
C VAL A 85 -26.53 7.84 21.45
N GLN A 86 -26.26 7.00 20.46
CA GLN A 86 -25.94 5.59 20.64
C GLN A 86 -24.44 5.39 20.85
N SER A 87 -23.62 6.14 20.12
CA SER A 87 -22.16 6.14 20.28
C SER A 87 -21.55 7.46 19.79
N GLN A 88 -20.36 7.79 20.31
CA GLN A 88 -19.55 8.92 19.88
C GLN A 88 -18.08 8.52 19.96
N SER A 89 -17.30 8.80 18.91
CA SER A 89 -15.85 8.57 18.90
C SER A 89 -15.12 9.65 19.70
N ALA A 90 -13.88 9.37 20.13
CA ALA A 90 -12.99 10.43 20.59
C ALA A 90 -12.81 11.49 19.50
N THR A 91 -12.59 12.74 19.92
CA THR A 91 -12.22 13.83 19.01
C THR A 91 -10.79 13.61 18.56
N GLN A 92 -10.59 13.45 17.26
CA GLN A 92 -9.29 13.42 16.63
C GLN A 92 -8.85 14.84 16.29
N ALA A 93 -7.57 15.13 16.41
CA ALA A 93 -6.96 16.39 16.03
C ALA A 93 -5.92 16.15 14.95
N ASP A 94 -5.94 16.95 13.90
CA ASP A 94 -5.01 16.90 12.78
C ASP A 94 -4.76 18.32 12.24
N THR A 95 -4.00 18.44 11.17
CA THR A 95 -3.78 19.69 10.43
C THR A 95 -4.02 19.44 8.95
N ASP A 96 -4.79 20.31 8.29
CA ASP A 96 -5.02 20.21 6.84
C ASP A 96 -3.78 20.63 6.03
N GLU A 97 -3.87 20.46 4.70
CA GLU A 97 -2.82 20.84 3.75
C GLU A 97 -2.43 22.34 3.80
N ASN A 98 -3.33 23.20 4.31
CA ASN A 98 -3.09 24.63 4.48
C ASN A 98 -2.52 24.98 5.87
N GLY A 99 -2.21 23.97 6.68
CA GLY A 99 -1.70 24.17 8.03
C GLY A 99 -2.77 24.54 9.05
N LEU A 100 -4.07 24.42 8.72
CA LEU A 100 -5.15 24.74 9.64
C LEU A 100 -5.44 23.56 10.56
N PRO A 101 -5.63 23.79 11.87
CA PRO A 101 -5.96 22.73 12.80
C PRO A 101 -7.37 22.19 12.52
N VAL A 102 -7.50 20.89 12.37
CA VAL A 102 -8.76 20.19 12.13
C VAL A 102 -9.09 19.31 13.34
N LEU A 103 -10.34 19.37 13.80
CA LEU A 103 -10.89 18.45 14.79
C LEU A 103 -12.02 17.64 14.18
N ALA A 104 -12.08 16.35 14.43
CA ALA A 104 -13.14 15.49 13.92
C ALA A 104 -13.67 14.49 14.95
N THR A 105 -14.98 14.22 14.93
CA THR A 105 -15.61 13.15 15.73
C THR A 105 -16.80 12.57 14.97
N VAL A 106 -17.06 11.28 15.15
CA VAL A 106 -18.24 10.60 14.61
C VAL A 106 -19.22 10.34 15.73
N VAL A 107 -20.50 10.66 15.51
CA VAL A 107 -21.60 10.39 16.42
C VAL A 107 -22.66 9.57 15.71
N VAL A 108 -23.10 8.49 16.32
CA VAL A 108 -24.23 7.69 15.87
C VAL A 108 -25.43 7.99 16.75
N VAL A 109 -26.54 8.39 16.16
CA VAL A 109 -27.78 8.68 16.89
C VAL A 109 -28.91 7.76 16.43
N LYS A 110 -29.85 7.48 17.33
CA LYS A 110 -31.06 6.74 16.98
C LYS A 110 -32.00 7.63 16.15
N ALA A 111 -32.39 7.16 14.96
CA ALA A 111 -33.29 7.85 14.05
C ALA A 111 -34.43 6.91 13.62
N GLY A 112 -35.63 7.07 14.21
CA GLY A 112 -36.75 6.16 13.98
C GLY A 112 -36.42 4.72 14.41
N SER A 113 -36.58 3.77 13.49
CA SER A 113 -36.19 2.36 13.68
C SER A 113 -34.72 2.05 13.36
N GLY A 114 -33.96 3.03 12.86
CA GLY A 114 -32.56 2.87 12.45
C GLY A 114 -31.60 3.79 13.20
N SER A 115 -30.40 3.91 12.63
CA SER A 115 -29.33 4.77 13.13
C SER A 115 -28.92 5.78 12.07
N GLU A 116 -28.63 7.01 12.48
CA GLU A 116 -28.04 8.04 11.62
C GLU A 116 -26.59 8.27 12.04
N TRP A 117 -25.68 8.22 11.07
CA TRP A 117 -24.25 8.42 11.25
C TRP A 117 -23.89 9.86 10.95
N ARG A 118 -23.19 10.54 11.87
CA ARG A 118 -22.82 11.95 11.74
C ARG A 118 -21.32 12.13 11.94
N LEU A 119 -20.59 12.55 10.92
CA LEU A 119 -19.22 13.04 11.06
C LEU A 119 -19.25 14.55 11.26
N PHE A 120 -18.68 15.01 12.37
CA PHE A 120 -18.42 16.40 12.64
C PHE A 120 -16.96 16.67 12.34
N ALA A 121 -16.67 17.72 11.56
CA ALA A 121 -15.33 18.21 11.31
C ALA A 121 -15.31 19.73 11.50
N ALA A 122 -14.37 20.24 12.28
CA ALA A 122 -14.21 21.66 12.52
C ALA A 122 -12.78 22.11 12.32
N THR A 123 -12.61 23.36 11.91
CA THR A 123 -11.29 23.99 11.75
C THR A 123 -11.29 25.41 12.26
N LYS A 124 -10.10 25.95 12.54
CA LYS A 124 -9.90 27.36 12.87
C LYS A 124 -9.39 28.13 11.65
N ALA A 125 -10.32 28.72 10.90
CA ALA A 125 -10.04 29.61 9.79
C ALA A 125 -9.84 31.05 10.29
N GLY A 126 -8.58 31.48 10.47
CA GLY A 126 -8.25 32.79 11.05
C GLY A 126 -8.65 32.89 12.53
N ASN A 127 -9.52 33.85 12.87
CA ASN A 127 -10.09 33.98 14.23
C ASN A 127 -11.49 33.35 14.35
N ARG A 128 -11.93 32.59 13.34
CA ARG A 128 -13.24 31.93 13.33
C ARG A 128 -13.09 30.43 13.44
N ALA A 129 -14.05 29.80 14.10
CA ALA A 129 -14.24 28.37 14.02
C ALA A 129 -15.36 28.06 13.04
N GLU A 130 -15.06 27.13 12.13
CA GLU A 130 -15.93 26.68 11.06
C GLU A 130 -16.18 25.18 11.27
N MET A 131 -17.42 24.71 11.10
CA MET A 131 -17.78 23.31 11.26
C MET A 131 -18.68 22.81 10.12
N LEU A 132 -18.30 21.65 9.59
CA LEU A 132 -19.05 20.82 8.66
C LEU A 132 -19.61 19.60 9.39
N VAL A 133 -20.84 19.21 9.06
CA VAL A 133 -21.47 17.98 9.57
C VAL A 133 -21.95 17.13 8.39
N PHE A 134 -21.33 15.98 8.16
CA PHE A 134 -21.80 14.99 7.20
C PHE A 134 -22.71 13.99 7.91
N SER A 135 -23.95 13.82 7.43
CA SER A 135 -24.94 12.91 8.03
C SER A 135 -25.43 11.90 6.99
N ALA A 136 -25.49 10.62 7.37
CA ALA A 136 -25.91 9.51 6.53
C ALA A 136 -26.92 8.59 7.25
N SER A 137 -27.89 8.05 6.52
CA SER A 137 -29.01 7.26 7.09
C SER A 137 -28.64 5.84 7.53
N SER A 138 -27.42 5.38 7.26
CA SER A 138 -26.88 4.09 7.68
C SER A 138 -25.36 4.08 7.54
N LEU A 139 -24.68 3.05 8.07
CA LEU A 139 -23.25 2.85 7.85
C LEU A 139 -22.95 2.60 6.36
N GLU A 140 -23.80 1.84 5.66
CA GLU A 140 -23.65 1.57 4.24
C GLU A 140 -23.74 2.86 3.41
N SER A 141 -24.70 3.73 3.72
CA SER A 141 -24.81 5.07 3.13
C SER A 141 -23.58 5.92 3.46
N PHE A 142 -23.14 5.91 4.72
CA PHE A 142 -21.96 6.65 5.17
C PHE A 142 -20.70 6.24 4.38
N THR A 143 -20.46 4.94 4.21
CA THR A 143 -19.33 4.41 3.45
C THR A 143 -19.45 4.66 1.95
N ALA A 144 -20.65 4.51 1.38
CA ALA A 144 -20.89 4.69 -0.05
C ALA A 144 -20.64 6.12 -0.55
N HIS A 145 -20.67 7.11 0.34
CA HIS A 145 -20.48 8.54 0.04
C HIS A 145 -19.15 9.12 0.53
N GLN A 146 -18.21 8.28 1.01
CA GLN A 146 -16.92 8.78 1.51
C GLN A 146 -16.10 9.46 0.42
N GLY A 147 -16.06 8.91 -0.79
CA GLY A 147 -15.31 9.50 -1.91
C GLY A 147 -15.84 10.88 -2.28
N GLU A 148 -17.16 11.07 -2.30
CA GLU A 148 -17.82 12.34 -2.54
C GLU A 148 -17.54 13.38 -1.44
N LEU A 149 -17.54 12.94 -0.18
CA LEU A 149 -17.22 13.80 0.95
C LEU A 149 -15.77 14.30 0.87
N THR A 150 -14.81 13.41 0.65
CA THR A 150 -13.39 13.76 0.50
C THR A 150 -13.19 14.73 -0.66
N GLY A 151 -13.70 14.41 -1.86
CA GLY A 151 -13.58 15.30 -3.01
C GLY A 151 -14.32 16.65 -2.88
N PHE A 152 -15.26 16.78 -1.93
CA PHE A 152 -15.85 18.06 -1.57
C PHE A 152 -14.96 18.83 -0.59
N THR A 153 -14.45 18.18 0.46
CA THR A 153 -13.59 18.83 1.46
C THR A 153 -12.25 19.28 0.88
N ASP A 154 -11.68 18.55 -0.08
CA ASP A 154 -10.42 18.91 -0.75
C ASP A 154 -10.53 20.21 -1.56
N ARG A 155 -11.76 20.60 -1.95
CA ARG A 155 -12.04 21.85 -2.68
C ARG A 155 -12.67 22.93 -1.82
N LEU A 156 -12.92 22.64 -0.54
CA LEU A 156 -13.54 23.56 0.39
C LEU A 156 -12.52 24.58 0.89
N ASN A 157 -12.73 25.85 0.58
CA ASN A 157 -11.84 26.93 0.95
C ASN A 157 -12.51 27.90 1.94
N PHE A 158 -11.70 28.72 2.62
CA PHE A 158 -12.18 29.73 3.56
C PHE A 158 -11.82 31.14 3.09
N ALA A 159 -12.81 32.02 2.95
CA ALA A 159 -12.63 33.38 2.43
C ALA A 159 -11.66 34.23 3.27
N ASN A 160 -11.58 33.99 4.58
CA ASN A 160 -10.70 34.71 5.50
C ASN A 160 -9.33 34.05 5.72
N VAL A 161 -9.13 32.84 5.19
CA VAL A 161 -7.81 32.22 5.14
C VAL A 161 -7.24 32.68 3.81
N LYS A 162 -6.33 33.65 3.86
CA LYS A 162 -5.43 33.82 2.72
C LYS A 162 -4.69 32.49 2.61
N ALA A 163 -4.94 31.74 1.53
CA ALA A 163 -4.07 30.65 1.13
C ALA A 163 -2.63 31.12 1.39
N PRO A 164 -1.80 30.34 2.11
CA PRO A 164 -0.46 30.76 2.47
C PRO A 164 0.16 31.35 1.21
N ALA A 165 0.54 32.62 1.28
CA ALA A 165 1.11 33.30 0.14
C ALA A 165 2.35 32.49 -0.23
N THR A 166 2.22 31.62 -1.24
CA THR A 166 3.34 31.12 -2.02
C THR A 166 4.13 32.37 -2.33
N ALA A 167 5.34 32.52 -1.77
CA ALA A 167 6.04 33.79 -1.68
C ALA A 167 6.00 34.57 -3.00
N GLY A 168 4.98 35.40 -3.13
CA GLY A 168 4.72 36.26 -4.26
C GLY A 168 5.65 37.42 -4.06
N THR A 169 6.80 37.36 -4.73
CA THR A 169 7.60 38.55 -4.97
C THR A 169 6.68 39.57 -5.65
N THR A 170 6.45 40.71 -4.99
CA THR A 170 5.79 41.87 -5.57
C THR A 170 6.69 42.43 -6.66
N LYS A 171 6.59 41.85 -7.86
CA LYS A 171 7.07 42.44 -9.09
C LYS A 171 6.03 43.48 -9.50
N ALA A 172 6.46 44.74 -9.63
CA ALA A 172 5.64 45.83 -10.12
C ALA A 172 4.91 45.42 -11.41
N ALA A 173 3.63 45.79 -11.49
CA ALA A 173 2.73 45.49 -12.59
C ALA A 173 3.31 45.98 -13.92
N THR A 174 3.97 45.05 -14.62
CA THR A 174 4.12 45.05 -16.08
C THR A 174 3.03 44.09 -16.58
N PRO A 175 2.35 44.34 -17.71
CA PRO A 175 1.22 43.51 -18.14
C PRO A 175 1.70 42.06 -18.31
N SER A 176 1.27 41.17 -17.42
CA SER A 176 1.63 39.75 -17.49
C SER A 176 0.54 39.02 -18.25
N VAL A 177 0.88 38.62 -19.47
CA VAL A 177 0.25 37.53 -20.18
C VAL A 177 0.30 36.29 -19.26
N SER A 178 -0.84 35.67 -18.99
CA SER A 178 -0.93 34.40 -18.27
C SER A 178 -0.31 33.30 -19.15
N THR A 179 0.95 32.98 -18.93
CA THR A 179 1.59 31.83 -19.56
C THR A 179 1.16 30.58 -18.78
N PRO A 180 0.59 29.56 -19.42
CA PRO A 180 0.28 28.27 -18.78
C PRO A 180 1.51 27.71 -18.06
N ALA A 181 1.30 26.93 -16.99
CA ALA A 181 2.36 26.10 -16.42
C ALA A 181 3.06 25.35 -17.58
N PRO A 182 4.40 25.25 -17.58
CA PRO A 182 5.11 24.61 -18.67
C PRO A 182 4.75 23.12 -18.70
N VAL A 183 3.78 22.79 -19.54
CA VAL A 183 3.43 21.41 -19.88
C VAL A 183 4.68 20.79 -20.48
N VAL A 184 5.24 19.78 -19.82
CA VAL A 184 6.37 19.01 -20.35
C VAL A 184 5.88 18.25 -21.57
N LYS A 185 5.96 18.88 -22.76
CA LYS A 185 5.60 18.24 -24.03
C LYS A 185 6.59 17.10 -24.30
N ALA A 186 6.09 15.87 -24.30
CA ALA A 186 6.85 14.69 -24.66
C ALA A 186 7.25 14.79 -26.15
N SER A 187 8.53 15.06 -26.47
CA SER A 187 9.00 14.87 -27.85
C SER A 187 10.52 14.88 -28.10
N SER A 188 11.41 15.17 -27.14
CA SER A 188 12.86 15.09 -27.40
C SER A 188 13.51 13.96 -26.61
N SER A 189 14.23 13.07 -27.31
CA SER A 189 15.08 12.07 -26.68
C SER A 189 16.20 12.78 -25.91
N LEU A 190 16.34 12.47 -24.63
CA LEU A 190 17.43 13.00 -23.82
C LEU A 190 18.79 12.44 -24.30
N PRO A 191 19.90 13.18 -24.10
CA PRO A 191 21.23 12.66 -24.37
C PRO A 191 21.48 11.36 -23.60
N ALA A 192 22.19 10.40 -24.20
CA ALA A 192 22.47 9.13 -23.53
C ALA A 192 23.25 9.34 -22.22
N LEU A 193 22.80 8.68 -21.16
CA LEU A 193 23.46 8.62 -19.85
C LEU A 193 23.91 7.19 -19.57
N ALA A 194 25.20 7.01 -19.26
CA ALA A 194 25.76 5.71 -18.90
C ALA A 194 25.15 5.24 -17.57
N ALA A 195 24.75 3.97 -17.50
CA ALA A 195 24.21 3.40 -16.26
C ALA A 195 25.30 3.37 -15.17
N PRO A 196 25.04 3.91 -13.97
CA PRO A 196 26.04 3.93 -12.91
C PRO A 196 26.21 2.54 -12.30
N ASN A 197 27.40 2.28 -11.77
CA ASN A 197 27.61 1.15 -10.86
C ASN A 197 27.14 1.57 -9.45
N VAL A 198 25.92 1.19 -9.09
CA VAL A 198 25.28 1.54 -7.82
C VAL A 198 26.16 1.18 -6.61
N ALA A 199 26.79 0.00 -6.62
CA ALA A 199 27.67 -0.43 -5.54
C ALA A 199 28.96 0.42 -5.41
N GLN A 200 29.45 1.01 -6.51
CA GLN A 200 30.56 1.98 -6.44
C GLN A 200 30.10 3.32 -5.87
N LEU A 201 28.91 3.81 -6.25
CA LEU A 201 28.35 5.05 -5.73
C LEU A 201 28.14 5.00 -4.21
N VAL A 202 27.54 3.91 -3.71
CA VAL A 202 27.32 3.74 -2.27
C VAL A 202 28.64 3.65 -1.51
N ARG A 203 29.64 2.94 -2.06
CA ARG A 203 31.01 2.92 -1.47
C ARG A 203 31.69 4.28 -1.49
N ALA A 204 31.35 5.16 -2.43
CA ALA A 204 31.83 6.54 -2.48
C ALA A 204 31.06 7.48 -1.53
N GLY A 205 30.14 6.97 -0.70
CA GLY A 205 29.41 7.72 0.32
C GLY A 205 28.04 8.22 -0.10
N LEU A 206 27.54 7.85 -1.29
CA LEU A 206 26.16 8.18 -1.68
C LEU A 206 25.17 7.39 -0.83
N ASN A 207 24.22 8.07 -0.19
CA ASN A 207 23.15 7.42 0.56
C ASN A 207 21.89 7.30 -0.32
N PRO A 208 21.51 6.09 -0.76
CA PRO A 208 20.43 5.90 -1.72
C PRO A 208 19.04 6.19 -1.15
N GLN A 209 18.88 6.25 0.18
CA GLN A 209 17.61 6.68 0.79
C GLN A 209 17.46 8.20 0.77
N LYS A 210 18.56 8.94 0.72
CA LYS A 210 18.59 10.40 0.90
C LYS A 210 18.98 11.16 -0.35
N GLN A 211 19.50 10.48 -1.37
CA GLN A 211 20.05 11.09 -2.57
C GLN A 211 19.68 10.24 -3.80
N PRO A 212 19.17 10.86 -4.88
CA PRO A 212 18.92 10.14 -6.12
C PRO A 212 20.25 9.71 -6.76
N PHE A 213 20.26 8.54 -7.38
CA PHE A 213 21.37 8.09 -8.21
C PHE A 213 21.48 8.97 -9.44
N PRO A 214 22.71 9.29 -9.91
CA PRO A 214 22.92 9.97 -11.19
C PRO A 214 22.63 9.00 -12.35
N ASP A 215 21.36 8.72 -12.60
CA ASP A 215 20.86 7.77 -13.59
C ASP A 215 19.61 8.30 -14.29
N GLU A 216 19.15 7.54 -15.27
CA GLU A 216 17.89 7.76 -15.96
C GLU A 216 16.73 7.06 -15.23
N PHE A 217 15.59 7.74 -15.16
CA PHE A 217 14.34 7.28 -14.58
C PHE A 217 13.26 7.31 -15.67
N ARG A 218 12.47 6.24 -15.77
CA ARG A 218 11.37 6.09 -16.73
C ARG A 218 10.06 6.38 -16.04
N CYS A 219 9.39 7.44 -16.47
CA CYS A 219 8.21 7.99 -15.82
C CYS A 219 6.94 7.45 -16.44
N TYR A 220 6.12 6.79 -15.63
CA TYR A 220 4.85 6.22 -16.04
C TYR A 220 3.69 6.94 -15.38
N LEU A 221 2.72 7.33 -16.18
CA LEU A 221 1.58 8.11 -15.72
C LEU A 221 0.61 7.24 -14.92
N SER A 222 0.22 7.68 -13.73
CA SER A 222 -0.79 7.00 -12.92
C SER A 222 -2.20 7.40 -13.38
N TYR A 223 -2.60 6.96 -14.57
CA TYR A 223 -3.89 7.30 -15.19
C TYR A 223 -4.53 6.09 -15.87
N ASN A 224 -5.82 6.20 -16.22
CA ASN A 224 -6.56 5.23 -17.01
C ASN A 224 -5.84 4.90 -18.32
N GLY A 225 -5.06 3.82 -18.29
CA GLY A 225 -4.20 3.44 -19.40
C GLY A 225 -3.72 1.99 -19.28
N SER A 226 -3.47 1.39 -20.44
CA SER A 226 -2.99 0.00 -20.57
C SER A 226 -1.64 -0.11 -21.28
N ASP A 227 -1.13 0.97 -21.89
CA ASP A 227 0.14 0.93 -22.61
C ASP A 227 1.30 1.28 -21.66
N TYR A 228 1.83 0.26 -21.01
CA TYR A 228 3.05 0.35 -20.19
C TYR A 228 4.33 0.05 -21.00
N SER A 229 4.22 -0.12 -22.33
CA SER A 229 5.39 -0.32 -23.19
C SER A 229 6.19 0.98 -23.42
N LYS A 230 5.57 2.12 -23.12
CA LYS A 230 6.15 3.45 -23.34
C LYS A 230 6.02 4.30 -22.08
N PRO A 231 7.13 4.76 -21.49
CA PRO A 231 7.07 5.76 -20.45
C PRO A 231 6.54 7.09 -21.04
N ALA A 232 5.86 7.88 -20.21
CA ALA A 232 5.42 9.23 -20.56
C ALA A 232 6.61 10.13 -20.92
N PHE A 233 7.70 10.02 -20.15
CA PHE A 233 9.01 10.60 -20.49
C PHE A 233 10.14 9.95 -19.68
N ALA A 234 11.37 10.37 -19.98
CA ALA A 234 12.55 10.02 -19.22
C ALA A 234 13.04 11.23 -18.41
N LEU A 235 13.40 11.02 -17.15
CA LEU A 235 14.03 12.00 -16.27
C LEU A 235 15.45 11.53 -15.99
N GLN A 236 16.46 12.35 -16.25
CA GLN A 236 17.84 12.02 -15.89
C GLN A 236 18.27 12.86 -14.69
N MET A 237 18.61 12.19 -13.59
CA MET A 237 19.26 12.82 -12.45
C MET A 237 20.76 12.83 -12.71
N LEU A 238 21.41 13.96 -12.49
CA LEU A 238 22.83 14.17 -12.75
C LEU A 238 23.56 14.54 -11.45
N PRO A 239 24.89 14.37 -11.40
CA PRO A 239 25.69 14.84 -10.27
C PRO A 239 25.50 16.34 -9.99
N ASN A 240 25.78 16.75 -8.75
CA ASN A 240 25.78 18.15 -8.31
C ASN A 240 24.40 18.84 -8.39
N GLY A 241 23.32 18.11 -8.09
CA GLY A 241 21.98 18.72 -7.99
C GLY A 241 21.41 19.18 -9.33
N ARG A 242 21.76 18.50 -10.43
CA ARG A 242 21.29 18.82 -11.78
C ARG A 242 20.39 17.71 -12.32
N TYR A 243 19.46 18.05 -13.20
CA TYR A 243 18.65 17.05 -13.88
C TYR A 243 18.40 17.45 -15.35
N ARG A 244 17.93 16.49 -16.14
CA ARG A 244 17.40 16.71 -17.50
C ARG A 244 16.02 16.08 -17.61
N ALA A 245 15.09 16.84 -18.19
CA ALA A 245 13.76 16.39 -18.54
C ALA A 245 13.45 16.88 -19.97
N PRO A 246 12.37 16.42 -20.61
CA PRO A 246 11.93 17.05 -21.84
C PRO A 246 11.74 18.56 -21.61
N GLY A 247 12.23 19.38 -22.52
CA GLY A 247 12.25 20.83 -22.37
C GLY A 247 13.57 21.42 -21.83
N GLY A 248 14.52 20.61 -21.35
CA GLY A 248 15.88 21.07 -21.05
C GLY A 248 16.48 20.57 -19.74
N GLU A 249 17.54 21.24 -19.30
CA GLU A 249 18.21 20.96 -18.03
C GLU A 249 17.67 21.84 -16.91
N GLY A 250 17.79 21.37 -15.68
CA GLY A 250 17.43 22.12 -14.48
C GLY A 250 18.28 21.76 -13.28
N THR A 251 17.93 22.35 -12.15
CA THR A 251 18.59 22.10 -10.85
C THR A 251 17.58 21.69 -9.80
N TYR A 252 18.03 20.88 -8.85
CA TYR A 252 17.23 20.43 -7.73
C TYR A 252 18.06 20.46 -6.44
N LYS A 253 17.36 20.47 -5.30
CA LYS A 253 17.97 20.23 -3.98
C LYS A 253 17.21 19.12 -3.27
N MET A 254 17.91 18.40 -2.40
CA MET A 254 17.26 17.50 -1.46
C MET A 254 16.69 18.29 -0.30
N VAL A 255 15.46 17.94 0.11
CA VAL A 255 14.80 18.46 1.30
C VAL A 255 14.40 17.26 2.14
N GLN A 256 14.73 17.29 3.43
CA GLN A 256 14.25 16.27 4.37
C GLN A 256 13.08 16.88 5.14
N SER A 257 11.99 16.12 5.28
CA SER A 257 10.92 16.56 6.18
C SER A 257 11.41 16.57 7.62
N SER A 258 11.01 17.59 8.38
CA SER A 258 11.30 17.68 9.82
C SER A 258 10.51 16.67 10.65
N SER A 259 9.40 16.14 10.12
CA SER A 259 8.47 15.24 10.82
C SER A 259 8.45 13.81 10.28
N SER A 260 9.07 13.54 9.14
CA SER A 260 9.06 12.21 8.52
C SER A 260 10.44 11.77 8.04
N SER A 261 10.65 10.46 7.96
CA SER A 261 11.84 9.85 7.34
C SER A 261 11.85 9.99 5.81
N LEU A 262 10.92 10.75 5.23
CA LEU A 262 10.78 10.93 3.79
C LEU A 262 11.75 11.99 3.27
N ASN A 263 12.32 11.71 2.10
CA ASN A 263 13.25 12.60 1.40
C ASN A 263 12.59 13.09 0.12
N TYR A 264 12.74 14.39 -0.14
CA TYR A 264 12.08 15.09 -1.23
C TYR A 264 13.11 15.70 -2.16
N VAL A 265 12.81 15.69 -3.46
CA VAL A 265 13.53 16.42 -4.50
C VAL A 265 12.75 17.70 -4.79
N ARG A 266 13.32 18.84 -4.40
CA ARG A 266 12.75 20.16 -4.71
C ARG A 266 13.39 20.74 -5.97
N TRP A 267 12.58 20.98 -6.99
CA TRP A 267 13.01 21.57 -8.25
C TRP A 267 13.27 23.07 -8.09
N GLN A 268 14.50 23.52 -8.40
CA GLN A 268 14.92 24.91 -8.24
C GLN A 268 14.96 25.68 -9.56
N GLY A 269 15.06 24.98 -10.69
CA GLY A 269 15.15 25.55 -12.03
C GLY A 269 14.89 24.51 -13.10
N GLY A 270 14.75 24.96 -14.35
CA GLY A 270 14.49 24.10 -15.52
C GLY A 270 13.02 23.73 -15.72
N PRO A 271 12.72 22.70 -16.54
CA PRO A 271 11.35 22.36 -16.95
C PRO A 271 10.40 21.94 -15.82
N LEU A 272 10.91 21.42 -14.71
CA LEU A 272 10.12 21.00 -13.54
C LEU A 272 10.07 22.10 -12.46
N ALA A 273 10.61 23.30 -12.72
CA ALA A 273 10.54 24.39 -11.75
C ALA A 273 9.08 24.84 -11.55
N GLY A 274 8.65 24.91 -10.29
CA GLY A 274 7.30 25.32 -9.91
C GLY A 274 6.29 24.17 -9.82
N THR A 275 6.69 22.94 -10.08
CA THR A 275 5.89 21.74 -9.74
C THR A 275 6.12 21.36 -8.28
N ASP A 276 5.35 20.40 -7.78
CA ASP A 276 5.50 19.91 -6.42
C ASP A 276 6.84 19.20 -6.19
N ASP A 277 7.21 19.12 -4.91
CA ASP A 277 8.37 18.36 -4.46
C ASP A 277 8.15 16.87 -4.77
N ALA A 278 9.12 16.22 -5.43
CA ALA A 278 9.01 14.81 -5.76
C ALA A 278 9.48 13.93 -4.59
N PHE A 279 8.75 12.84 -4.30
CA PHE A 279 9.15 11.88 -3.26
C PHE A 279 10.22 10.93 -3.78
N LEU A 280 11.32 10.79 -3.05
CA LEU A 280 12.33 9.78 -3.30
C LEU A 280 12.04 8.53 -2.46
N LEU A 281 11.73 7.44 -3.14
CA LEU A 281 11.54 6.11 -2.56
C LEU A 281 12.72 5.23 -2.93
N PHE A 282 13.24 4.47 -1.96
CA PHE A 282 14.32 3.52 -2.18
C PHE A 282 13.92 2.13 -1.74
N ASP A 283 13.87 1.21 -2.70
CA ASP A 283 13.76 -0.22 -2.48
C ASP A 283 15.18 -0.82 -2.49
N SER A 284 15.53 -1.49 -1.39
CA SER A 284 16.88 -2.03 -1.20
C SER A 284 17.24 -3.18 -2.16
N THR A 285 16.25 -3.77 -2.83
CA THR A 285 16.37 -4.86 -3.81
C THR A 285 16.38 -4.32 -5.24
N TYR A 286 15.45 -3.42 -5.56
CA TYR A 286 15.17 -3.01 -6.94
C TYR A 286 15.71 -1.63 -7.32
N GLY A 287 15.96 -0.73 -6.36
CA GLY A 287 16.55 0.59 -6.63
C GLY A 287 15.60 1.74 -6.29
N GLN A 288 15.68 2.85 -7.03
CA GLN A 288 14.94 4.08 -6.69
C GLN A 288 13.69 4.30 -7.55
N THR A 289 12.67 4.88 -6.92
CA THR A 289 11.51 5.45 -7.60
C THR A 289 11.33 6.90 -7.15
N LEU A 290 11.09 7.79 -8.10
CA LEU A 290 10.68 9.17 -7.86
C LEU A 290 9.18 9.30 -8.14
N GLN A 291 8.40 9.76 -7.16
CA GLN A 291 7.01 10.11 -7.37
C GLN A 291 6.92 11.61 -7.66
N LEU A 292 6.36 11.98 -8.81
CA LEU A 292 6.22 13.37 -9.24
C LEU A 292 4.74 13.73 -9.26
N ASP A 293 4.40 14.82 -8.57
CA ASP A 293 3.06 15.40 -8.50
C ASP A 293 3.10 16.80 -9.17
N GLY A 294 1.97 17.29 -9.68
CA GLY A 294 1.87 18.62 -10.33
C GLY A 294 2.68 18.82 -11.63
N VAL A 295 3.19 17.76 -12.26
CA VAL A 295 4.00 17.85 -13.50
C VAL A 295 3.15 17.80 -14.78
N THR A 296 1.90 17.35 -14.67
CA THR A 296 0.97 17.23 -15.80
C THR A 296 -0.23 18.14 -15.60
N ASP A 297 -0.90 18.52 -16.69
CA ASP A 297 -2.01 19.47 -16.70
C ASP A 297 -3.26 19.02 -15.93
N GLU A 298 -3.29 17.76 -15.47
CA GLU A 298 -4.47 17.11 -14.92
C GLU A 298 -4.28 16.58 -13.48
N ASP A 299 -3.31 17.15 -12.74
CA ASP A 299 -2.99 16.73 -11.36
C ASP A 299 -2.66 15.23 -11.26
N ARG A 300 -2.17 14.65 -12.37
CA ARG A 300 -1.85 13.23 -12.45
C ARG A 300 -0.45 12.98 -11.92
N ARG A 301 -0.37 11.99 -11.04
CA ARG A 301 0.88 11.48 -10.48
C ARG A 301 1.67 10.69 -11.51
N LEU A 302 2.99 10.86 -11.50
CA LEU A 302 3.94 10.05 -12.27
C LEU A 302 4.81 9.25 -11.31
N TYR A 303 5.03 7.98 -11.64
CA TYR A 303 6.02 7.13 -10.98
C TYR A 303 7.20 6.93 -11.93
N CYS A 304 8.33 7.51 -11.56
CA CYS A 304 9.57 7.46 -12.31
C CYS A 304 10.49 6.40 -11.71
N HIS A 305 10.61 5.25 -12.35
CA HIS A 305 11.44 4.15 -11.87
C HIS A 305 12.85 4.26 -12.44
N GLN A 306 13.87 4.06 -11.61
CA GLN A 306 15.25 3.99 -12.08
C GLN A 306 15.38 2.92 -13.18
N ARG A 307 16.01 3.28 -14.29
CA ARG A 307 16.26 2.39 -15.43
C ARG A 307 16.96 1.11 -14.96
N GLY A 308 16.57 -0.02 -15.54
CA GLY A 308 17.12 -1.31 -15.18
C GLY A 308 16.24 -1.99 -14.14
N SER A 309 16.74 -2.26 -12.94
CA SER A 309 16.05 -3.15 -12.01
C SER A 309 14.72 -2.60 -11.49
N ALA A 310 14.64 -1.32 -11.12
CA ALA A 310 13.40 -0.74 -10.58
C ALA A 310 12.32 -0.66 -11.68
N GLU A 311 12.70 -0.23 -12.89
CA GLU A 311 11.82 -0.25 -14.06
C GLU A 311 11.36 -1.67 -14.40
N ASN A 312 12.27 -2.66 -14.44
CA ASN A 312 11.92 -4.04 -14.74
C ASN A 312 10.95 -4.63 -13.71
N HIS A 313 11.12 -4.29 -12.42
CA HIS A 313 10.17 -4.67 -11.37
C HIS A 313 8.78 -4.05 -11.63
N ALA A 314 8.72 -2.74 -11.91
CA ALA A 314 7.46 -2.09 -12.27
C ALA A 314 6.80 -2.71 -13.52
N LEU A 315 7.57 -3.07 -14.54
CA LEU A 315 7.07 -3.73 -15.75
C LEU A 315 6.55 -5.15 -15.46
N VAL A 316 7.17 -5.89 -14.54
CA VAL A 316 6.63 -7.18 -14.07
C VAL A 316 5.29 -6.97 -13.36
N GLU A 317 5.20 -5.98 -12.47
CA GLU A 317 3.96 -5.63 -11.78
C GLU A 317 2.84 -5.19 -12.75
N PHE A 318 3.16 -4.37 -13.75
CA PHE A 318 2.20 -4.01 -14.80
C PHE A 318 1.73 -5.23 -15.59
N ARG A 319 2.64 -6.16 -15.90
CA ARG A 319 2.30 -7.39 -16.61
C ARG A 319 1.43 -8.33 -15.76
N ARG A 320 1.64 -8.41 -14.44
CA ARG A 320 0.77 -9.15 -13.50
C ARG A 320 -0.64 -8.56 -13.43
N LYS A 321 -0.76 -7.25 -13.64
CA LYS A 321 -2.04 -6.53 -13.74
C LYS A 321 -2.63 -6.55 -15.15
N ASP A 322 -1.95 -7.16 -16.12
CA ASP A 322 -2.40 -7.22 -17.51
C ASP A 322 -3.10 -8.56 -17.83
N PRO A 323 -4.41 -8.58 -18.14
CA PRO A 323 -5.13 -9.79 -18.53
C PRO A 323 -4.44 -10.60 -19.63
N GLN A 324 -4.04 -11.82 -19.31
CA GLN A 324 -3.34 -12.72 -20.23
C GLN A 324 -4.34 -13.54 -21.07
N VAL A 325 -4.00 -13.84 -22.33
CA VAL A 325 -4.80 -14.73 -23.17
C VAL A 325 -4.91 -16.10 -22.51
N GLY A 326 -6.13 -16.66 -22.45
CA GLY A 326 -6.38 -17.91 -21.75
C GLY A 326 -7.86 -18.20 -21.52
N LYS A 327 -8.12 -19.37 -20.94
CA LYS A 327 -9.46 -19.82 -20.55
C LYS A 327 -9.55 -19.80 -19.03
N TYR A 328 -10.49 -19.01 -18.51
CA TYR A 328 -10.70 -18.76 -17.09
C TYR A 328 -12.03 -19.39 -16.67
N PRO A 329 -12.02 -20.60 -16.07
CA PRO A 329 -13.21 -21.18 -15.46
C PRO A 329 -13.85 -20.23 -14.45
N CYS A 330 -15.16 -20.03 -14.55
CA CYS A 330 -15.92 -19.11 -13.73
C CYS A 330 -16.76 -19.85 -12.69
N ARG A 331 -16.75 -19.34 -11.46
CA ARG A 331 -17.48 -19.90 -10.31
C ARG A 331 -18.28 -18.83 -9.58
N SER A 332 -19.38 -19.23 -8.95
CA SER A 332 -20.19 -18.34 -8.11
C SER A 332 -19.49 -18.01 -6.78
N LEU A 333 -19.66 -16.77 -6.32
CA LEU A 333 -19.17 -16.25 -5.04
C LEU A 333 -20.21 -16.37 -3.89
N ASP A 334 -21.34 -17.04 -4.13
CA ASP A 334 -22.43 -17.24 -3.17
C ASP A 334 -22.16 -18.38 -2.16
N GLY A 335 -20.92 -18.85 -2.07
CA GLY A 335 -20.51 -19.99 -1.25
C GLY A 335 -20.82 -21.37 -1.84
N LYS A 336 -21.64 -21.45 -2.90
CA LYS A 336 -21.96 -22.73 -3.56
C LYS A 336 -20.92 -23.17 -4.59
N ASN A 337 -20.06 -22.24 -5.04
CA ASN A 337 -19.01 -22.51 -6.03
C ASN A 337 -19.56 -23.14 -7.34
N THR A 338 -20.75 -22.71 -7.76
CA THR A 338 -21.46 -23.21 -8.94
C THR A 338 -20.65 -22.92 -10.20
N ASP A 339 -20.59 -23.86 -11.16
CA ASP A 339 -20.02 -23.62 -12.47
C ASP A 339 -20.82 -22.57 -13.24
N LEU A 340 -20.18 -21.48 -13.63
CA LEU A 340 -20.77 -20.41 -14.44
C LEU A 340 -20.20 -20.39 -15.86
N GLY A 341 -19.46 -21.42 -16.27
CA GLY A 341 -18.86 -21.52 -17.60
C GLY A 341 -17.41 -21.03 -17.61
N THR A 342 -16.98 -20.49 -18.74
CA THR A 342 -15.57 -20.11 -18.96
C THR A 342 -15.49 -18.79 -19.69
N LEU A 343 -14.74 -17.85 -19.11
CA LEU A 343 -14.32 -16.62 -19.76
C LEU A 343 -13.06 -16.93 -20.58
N GLU A 344 -13.15 -16.85 -21.91
CA GLU A 344 -12.00 -17.01 -22.81
C GLU A 344 -11.51 -15.63 -23.24
N LEU A 345 -10.29 -15.25 -22.86
CA LEU A 345 -9.64 -14.05 -23.37
C LEU A 345 -8.84 -14.37 -24.62
N LEU A 346 -8.97 -13.51 -25.62
CA LEU A 346 -8.33 -13.60 -26.93
C LEU A 346 -7.39 -12.40 -27.14
N ALA A 347 -6.50 -12.53 -28.12
CA ALA A 347 -5.63 -11.43 -28.52
C ALA A 347 -6.44 -10.19 -28.95
N GLY A 348 -5.86 -9.00 -28.77
CA GLY A 348 -6.49 -7.74 -29.15
C GLY A 348 -7.61 -7.28 -28.21
N ARG A 349 -7.57 -7.67 -26.93
CA ARG A 349 -8.54 -7.29 -25.89
C ARG A 349 -9.98 -7.72 -26.21
N VAL A 350 -10.12 -8.94 -26.74
CA VAL A 350 -11.41 -9.56 -27.07
C VAL A 350 -11.68 -10.69 -26.08
N TYR A 351 -12.94 -10.91 -25.72
CA TYR A 351 -13.33 -12.03 -24.87
C TYR A 351 -14.51 -12.82 -25.45
N ARG A 352 -14.65 -14.07 -25.03
CA ARG A 352 -15.86 -14.89 -25.23
C ARG A 352 -16.37 -15.41 -23.90
N TYR A 353 -17.69 -15.36 -23.73
CA TYR A 353 -18.39 -15.88 -22.55
C TYR A 353 -19.83 -16.20 -22.93
N GLY A 354 -20.41 -17.28 -22.40
CA GLY A 354 -21.82 -17.62 -22.66
C GLY A 354 -22.22 -17.73 -24.14
N GLY A 355 -21.27 -18.09 -25.03
CA GLY A 355 -21.49 -18.16 -26.48
C GLY A 355 -21.43 -16.82 -27.23
N GLY A 356 -21.33 -15.69 -26.53
CA GLY A 356 -21.15 -14.37 -27.14
C GLY A 356 -19.69 -13.91 -27.14
N THR A 357 -19.42 -12.84 -27.88
CA THR A 357 -18.09 -12.19 -27.97
C THR A 357 -18.23 -10.72 -27.62
N GLY A 358 -17.23 -10.15 -26.93
CA GLY A 358 -17.14 -8.73 -26.65
C GLY A 358 -15.68 -8.27 -26.58
N LYS A 359 -15.48 -7.03 -26.14
CA LYS A 359 -14.15 -6.44 -25.90
C LYS A 359 -14.01 -6.07 -24.42
N TYR A 360 -12.79 -5.76 -24.01
CA TYR A 360 -12.55 -5.21 -22.68
C TYR A 360 -11.48 -4.12 -22.74
N ALA A 361 -11.62 -3.12 -21.87
CA ALA A 361 -10.60 -2.12 -21.58
C ALA A 361 -9.96 -2.44 -20.23
N VAL A 362 -8.68 -2.08 -20.06
CA VAL A 362 -7.94 -2.36 -18.83
C VAL A 362 -7.28 -1.08 -18.35
N ASN A 363 -7.40 -0.83 -17.05
CA ASN A 363 -6.69 0.22 -16.36
C ASN A 363 -5.54 -0.38 -15.54
N ILE A 364 -4.39 -0.55 -16.20
CA ILE A 364 -3.17 -1.10 -15.58
C ILE A 364 -2.46 -0.02 -14.76
N MET A 365 -2.50 1.21 -15.27
CA MET A 365 -1.66 2.31 -14.78
C MET A 365 -2.35 3.20 -13.75
N GLY A 366 -3.68 3.19 -13.64
CA GLY A 366 -4.43 4.16 -12.83
C GLY A 366 -4.21 4.05 -11.33
N LYS A 367 -3.83 2.86 -10.82
CA LYS A 367 -3.50 2.62 -9.41
C LYS A 367 -2.22 1.81 -9.29
N GLN A 368 -1.08 2.45 -9.54
CA GLN A 368 0.20 1.72 -9.57
C GLN A 368 0.57 1.08 -8.22
N GLY A 369 0.03 1.59 -7.11
CA GLY A 369 0.19 1.00 -5.76
C GLY A 369 -0.69 -0.22 -5.47
N ASP A 370 -1.71 -0.50 -6.27
CA ASP A 370 -2.60 -1.66 -6.08
C ASP A 370 -2.04 -2.87 -6.84
N SER A 371 -2.21 -4.09 -6.32
CA SER A 371 -1.78 -5.33 -6.98
C SER A 371 -2.74 -5.84 -8.06
N PHE A 372 -3.73 -5.03 -8.45
CA PHE A 372 -4.75 -5.37 -9.44
C PHE A 372 -5.00 -4.22 -10.43
N SER A 373 -5.55 -4.54 -11.59
CA SER A 373 -6.10 -3.56 -12.54
C SER A 373 -7.63 -3.55 -12.50
N GLY A 374 -8.23 -2.44 -12.95
CA GLY A 374 -9.64 -2.40 -13.33
C GLY A 374 -9.84 -2.92 -14.75
N VAL A 375 -10.91 -3.66 -14.99
CA VAL A 375 -11.29 -4.19 -16.30
C VAL A 375 -12.74 -3.84 -16.58
N ASP A 376 -12.98 -3.08 -17.65
CA ASP A 376 -14.30 -2.71 -18.13
C ASP A 376 -14.64 -3.55 -19.36
N PHE A 377 -15.70 -4.33 -19.30
CA PHE A 377 -16.18 -5.12 -20.43
C PHE A 377 -17.12 -4.28 -21.30
N VAL A 378 -16.96 -4.39 -22.63
CA VAL A 378 -17.69 -3.58 -23.61
C VAL A 378 -18.20 -4.48 -24.74
N GLY A 379 -19.51 -4.48 -24.92
CA GLY A 379 -20.27 -5.37 -25.80
C GLY A 379 -20.26 -6.82 -25.34
N GLY A 380 -21.15 -7.62 -25.91
CA GLY A 380 -21.27 -9.05 -25.63
C GLY A 380 -21.97 -9.37 -24.31
N PRO A 381 -21.86 -10.61 -23.79
CA PRO A 381 -22.63 -11.05 -22.62
C PRO A 381 -22.22 -10.46 -21.27
N LEU A 382 -21.09 -9.76 -21.21
CA LEU A 382 -20.61 -9.03 -20.04
C LEU A 382 -20.58 -7.51 -20.29
N ASP A 383 -21.38 -7.00 -21.23
CA ASP A 383 -21.41 -5.56 -21.52
C ASP A 383 -21.70 -4.72 -20.27
N GLU A 384 -21.02 -3.57 -20.14
CA GLU A 384 -21.08 -2.64 -19.01
C GLU A 384 -20.64 -3.23 -17.64
N GLU A 385 -20.09 -4.45 -17.63
CA GLU A 385 -19.57 -5.05 -16.40
C GLU A 385 -18.17 -4.55 -16.06
N TYR A 386 -17.94 -4.36 -14.76
CA TYR A 386 -16.62 -4.05 -14.20
C TYR A 386 -16.08 -5.25 -13.42
N SER A 387 -14.79 -5.48 -13.53
CA SER A 387 -14.05 -6.49 -12.77
C SER A 387 -12.70 -5.92 -12.33
N THR A 388 -12.08 -6.57 -11.34
CA THR A 388 -10.64 -6.42 -11.13
C THR A 388 -9.91 -7.61 -11.75
N TYR A 389 -8.66 -7.41 -12.16
CA TYR A 389 -7.76 -8.49 -12.59
C TYR A 389 -6.42 -8.44 -11.84
N SER A 390 -5.90 -9.61 -11.47
CA SER A 390 -4.58 -9.75 -10.86
C SER A 390 -3.96 -11.11 -11.17
N GLU A 391 -2.63 -11.18 -11.18
CA GLU A 391 -1.83 -12.41 -11.11
C GLU A 391 -1.00 -12.40 -9.82
N ASP A 392 -1.06 -13.46 -9.02
CA ASP A 392 -0.21 -13.61 -7.84
C ASP A 392 1.17 -14.23 -8.16
N GLU A 393 2.05 -14.30 -7.17
CA GLU A 393 3.41 -14.85 -7.34
C GLU A 393 3.43 -16.36 -7.65
N LEU A 394 2.31 -17.06 -7.40
CA LEU A 394 2.15 -18.49 -7.69
C LEU A 394 1.50 -18.74 -9.06
N GLY A 395 1.14 -17.67 -9.78
CA GLY A 395 0.56 -17.72 -11.12
C GLY A 395 -0.95 -17.93 -11.13
N GLU A 396 -1.63 -17.73 -10.00
CA GLU A 396 -3.10 -17.63 -9.97
C GLU A 396 -3.50 -16.31 -10.60
N ARG A 397 -4.16 -16.38 -11.76
CA ARG A 397 -4.74 -15.25 -12.46
C ARG A 397 -6.23 -15.22 -12.18
N GLU A 398 -6.73 -14.10 -11.70
CA GLU A 398 -8.10 -13.97 -11.24
C GLU A 398 -8.76 -12.72 -11.81
N PHE A 399 -9.99 -12.91 -12.29
CA PHE A 399 -11.00 -11.86 -12.41
C PHE A 399 -11.94 -11.94 -11.23
N ASN A 400 -12.07 -10.85 -10.47
CA ASN A 400 -12.94 -10.80 -9.31
C ASN A 400 -14.10 -9.82 -9.53
N ARG A 401 -15.26 -10.20 -9.00
CA ARG A 401 -16.51 -9.42 -8.96
C ARG A 401 -17.17 -9.13 -10.31
N ILE A 402 -16.96 -9.97 -11.33
CA ILE A 402 -17.80 -9.90 -12.56
C ILE A 402 -19.26 -10.14 -12.16
N LEU A 403 -20.21 -9.32 -12.61
CA LEU A 403 -21.63 -9.39 -12.21
C LEU A 403 -21.83 -9.36 -10.68
N ARG A 404 -20.86 -8.82 -9.93
CA ARG A 404 -20.75 -8.77 -8.46
C ARG A 404 -20.74 -10.12 -7.72
N LYS A 405 -20.93 -11.25 -8.40
CA LYS A 405 -21.08 -12.59 -7.79
C LYS A 405 -20.33 -13.70 -8.51
N MET A 406 -19.47 -13.36 -9.47
CA MET A 406 -18.68 -14.32 -10.22
C MET A 406 -17.18 -14.05 -10.05
N ARG A 407 -16.42 -15.14 -9.94
CA ARG A 407 -14.96 -15.15 -10.00
C ARG A 407 -14.52 -16.08 -11.13
N CYS A 408 -13.64 -15.61 -12.00
CA CYS A 408 -13.04 -16.45 -13.04
C CYS A 408 -11.53 -16.52 -12.81
N SER A 409 -10.99 -17.72 -12.60
CA SER A 409 -9.56 -17.87 -12.29
C SER A 409 -8.93 -19.05 -13.01
N LEU A 410 -7.63 -18.96 -13.24
CA LEU A 410 -6.80 -20.05 -13.75
C LEU A 410 -5.41 -20.00 -13.10
N VAL A 411 -4.78 -21.16 -13.00
CA VAL A 411 -3.37 -21.28 -12.59
C VAL A 411 -2.51 -21.45 -13.82
N ALA A 412 -1.52 -20.58 -13.97
CA ALA A 412 -0.55 -20.61 -15.05
C ALA A 412 0.88 -20.53 -14.51
N LYS A 413 1.86 -20.59 -15.42
CA LYS A 413 3.25 -20.30 -15.06
C LYS A 413 3.34 -18.84 -14.59
N PRO A 414 3.85 -18.57 -13.37
CA PRO A 414 3.91 -17.23 -12.83
C PRO A 414 4.84 -16.32 -13.64
N ILE A 415 4.47 -15.04 -13.72
CA ILE A 415 5.37 -13.95 -14.08
C ILE A 415 6.29 -13.72 -12.88
N VAL A 416 7.54 -14.18 -13.02
CA VAL A 416 8.55 -14.15 -11.97
C VAL A 416 9.44 -12.92 -12.09
N GLU A 417 9.78 -12.37 -10.93
CA GLU A 417 10.75 -11.29 -10.80
C GLU A 417 12.18 -11.84 -10.78
N PRO A 418 13.17 -11.10 -11.34
CA PRO A 418 14.56 -11.47 -11.19
C PRO A 418 14.96 -11.38 -9.70
N LYS A 419 15.34 -12.51 -9.11
CA LYS A 419 15.81 -12.57 -7.72
C LYS A 419 17.23 -12.00 -7.54
N PHE A 420 18.07 -12.17 -8.55
CA PHE A 420 19.48 -11.78 -8.49
C PHE A 420 19.84 -10.85 -9.66
N GLY A 421 20.80 -9.96 -9.40
CA GLY A 421 21.44 -9.17 -10.44
C GLY A 421 22.40 -10.02 -11.29
N THR A 422 22.82 -9.46 -12.41
CA THR A 422 23.75 -10.10 -13.35
C THR A 422 25.21 -9.96 -12.96
N ALA A 423 25.53 -9.03 -12.04
CA ALA A 423 26.88 -8.79 -11.55
C ALA A 423 27.28 -9.81 -10.47
N LYS A 424 28.59 -10.03 -10.33
CA LYS A 424 29.15 -10.75 -9.19
C LYS A 424 29.33 -9.81 -8.00
N ALA A 425 29.16 -10.34 -6.80
CA ALA A 425 29.47 -9.59 -5.59
C ALA A 425 30.97 -9.20 -5.55
N PRO A 426 31.34 -7.98 -5.12
CA PRO A 426 32.74 -7.58 -4.95
C PRO A 426 33.39 -8.36 -3.82
N ALA A 427 34.59 -8.92 -4.03
CA ALA A 427 35.31 -9.73 -3.04
C ALA A 427 35.45 -9.01 -1.68
N PRO A 428 35.33 -9.72 -0.54
CA PRO A 428 35.51 -9.12 0.78
C PRO A 428 36.94 -8.61 0.97
N PRO A 429 37.16 -7.59 1.83
CA PRO A 429 38.49 -7.14 2.22
C PRO A 429 39.34 -8.26 2.85
N ALA A 430 40.66 -8.13 2.77
CA ALA A 430 41.57 -9.06 3.42
C ALA A 430 41.36 -9.06 4.95
N GLY A 431 41.33 -10.26 5.54
CA GLY A 431 41.07 -10.45 6.98
C GLY A 431 39.59 -10.54 7.37
N SER A 432 38.66 -10.49 6.40
CA SER A 432 37.27 -10.89 6.60
C SER A 432 37.12 -12.41 6.70
N GLY A 433 36.06 -12.88 7.37
CA GLY A 433 35.79 -14.31 7.52
C GLY A 433 36.09 -14.89 8.91
N GLY A 434 36.13 -16.23 8.98
CA GLY A 434 36.43 -16.99 10.18
C GLY A 434 35.34 -17.97 10.62
N ILE A 435 34.14 -17.87 10.04
CA ILE A 435 32.99 -18.76 10.31
C ILE A 435 32.43 -19.26 8.97
N GLU A 436 31.85 -20.46 8.98
CA GLU A 436 31.06 -20.99 7.88
C GLU A 436 29.81 -21.68 8.42
N GLY A 437 28.70 -21.59 7.69
CA GLY A 437 27.45 -22.26 7.99
C GLY A 437 26.26 -21.33 8.14
N ALA A 438 25.07 -21.91 8.26
CA ALA A 438 23.83 -21.20 8.50
C ALA A 438 23.44 -21.31 9.98
N TYR A 439 23.10 -20.18 10.58
CA TYR A 439 22.72 -20.06 11.98
C TYR A 439 21.46 -19.21 12.09
N SER A 440 20.70 -19.44 13.15
CA SER A 440 19.52 -18.66 13.51
C SER A 440 19.60 -18.27 14.98
N GLN A 441 19.21 -17.04 15.27
CA GLN A 441 18.97 -16.55 16.61
C GLN A 441 17.47 -16.31 16.75
N THR A 442 16.88 -16.81 17.83
CA THR A 442 15.48 -16.53 18.15
C THR A 442 15.41 -15.60 19.34
N VAL A 443 14.83 -14.43 19.13
CA VAL A 443 14.65 -13.41 20.19
C VAL A 443 13.17 -13.27 20.47
N GLN A 444 12.80 -13.44 21.73
CA GLN A 444 11.45 -13.18 22.20
C GLN A 444 11.32 -11.71 22.58
N ASN A 445 10.60 -10.94 21.77
CA ASN A 445 10.28 -9.55 22.07
C ASN A 445 8.92 -9.48 22.75
N PHE A 446 8.89 -9.03 24.00
CA PHE A 446 7.67 -8.99 24.82
C PHE A 446 6.84 -7.70 24.67
N TYR A 447 7.27 -6.72 23.87
CA TYR A 447 6.62 -5.40 23.81
C TYR A 447 6.54 -4.83 22.38
N PRO A 448 5.40 -4.23 21.96
CA PRO A 448 4.07 -4.24 22.57
C PRO A 448 3.25 -5.51 22.26
N ASN A 449 3.75 -6.39 21.38
CA ASN A 449 3.14 -7.67 21.03
C ASN A 449 4.21 -8.75 21.20
N ALA A 450 3.93 -9.78 22.01
CA ALA A 450 4.82 -10.92 22.16
C ALA A 450 5.10 -11.53 20.77
N SER A 451 6.34 -11.39 20.29
CA SER A 451 6.76 -11.89 18.98
C SER A 451 8.05 -12.68 19.11
N LEU A 452 8.10 -13.80 18.39
CA LEU A 452 9.32 -14.59 18.22
C LEU A 452 9.95 -14.13 16.91
N ASN A 453 11.00 -13.32 17.02
CA ASN A 453 11.76 -12.84 15.87
C ASN A 453 12.92 -13.79 15.62
N HIS A 454 13.14 -14.11 14.35
CA HIS A 454 14.24 -14.94 13.90
C HIS A 454 15.21 -14.10 13.09
N TYR A 455 16.47 -14.13 13.50
CA TYR A 455 17.57 -13.53 12.76
C TYR A 455 18.41 -14.65 12.19
N PHE A 456 18.63 -14.66 10.88
CA PHE A 456 19.46 -15.66 10.23
C PHE A 456 20.81 -15.08 9.88
N TYR A 457 21.85 -15.89 10.07
CA TYR A 457 23.22 -15.57 9.70
C TYR A 457 23.78 -16.72 8.88
N ILE A 458 23.85 -16.54 7.56
CA ILE A 458 24.49 -17.52 6.66
C ILE A 458 25.88 -17.03 6.33
N PHE A 459 26.86 -17.53 7.09
CA PHE A 459 28.26 -17.20 6.94
C PHE A 459 28.92 -18.02 5.84
N ASN A 460 29.65 -17.32 5.00
CA ASN A 460 30.56 -17.88 4.03
C ASN A 460 32.01 -17.71 4.53
N LYS A 461 32.86 -18.69 4.24
CA LYS A 461 34.26 -18.72 4.68
C LYS A 461 35.13 -17.57 4.17
N ASN A 462 34.76 -16.96 3.05
CA ASN A 462 35.47 -15.84 2.43
C ASN A 462 35.12 -14.49 3.08
N GLY A 463 34.23 -14.45 4.08
CA GLY A 463 33.92 -13.23 4.82
C GLY A 463 32.63 -12.52 4.42
N TYR A 464 31.69 -13.21 3.77
CA TYR A 464 30.33 -12.72 3.61
C TYR A 464 29.36 -13.32 4.62
N VAL A 465 28.33 -12.56 4.95
CA VAL A 465 27.19 -13.03 5.73
C VAL A 465 25.89 -12.53 5.11
N PHE A 466 24.92 -13.44 4.93
CA PHE A 466 23.54 -13.07 4.66
C PHE A 466 22.78 -12.95 5.99
N THR A 467 22.13 -11.81 6.19
CA THR A 467 21.43 -11.43 7.44
C THR A 467 19.90 -11.39 7.29
N GLY A 468 19.38 -11.75 6.12
CA GLY A 468 17.93 -11.78 5.85
C GLY A 468 17.28 -13.14 6.15
N ASP A 469 15.96 -13.19 6.09
CA ASP A 469 15.20 -14.45 6.07
C ASP A 469 15.20 -15.04 4.65
N PRO A 470 15.74 -16.25 4.42
CA PRO A 470 15.65 -16.89 3.12
C PRO A 470 14.19 -17.17 2.74
N GLU A 471 13.76 -16.77 1.55
CA GLU A 471 12.35 -16.94 1.15
C GLU A 471 12.00 -18.41 0.86
N THR A 472 12.88 -19.13 0.16
CA THR A 472 12.62 -20.45 -0.42
C THR A 472 13.60 -21.53 0.05
N SER A 473 14.87 -21.16 0.26
CA SER A 473 15.94 -22.10 0.59
C SER A 473 17.19 -21.38 1.07
N LEU A 474 18.14 -22.10 1.69
CA LEU A 474 19.47 -21.56 1.97
C LEU A 474 20.24 -21.12 0.72
N ALA A 475 19.88 -21.59 -0.47
CA ALA A 475 20.50 -21.14 -1.72
C ALA A 475 20.12 -19.69 -2.08
N ASP A 476 19.11 -19.13 -1.42
CA ASP A 476 18.77 -17.70 -1.55
C ASP A 476 19.85 -16.81 -0.95
N ALA A 477 20.68 -17.35 -0.04
CA ALA A 477 21.84 -16.69 0.54
C ALA A 477 23.13 -16.89 -0.30
N ASP A 478 23.03 -16.88 -1.64
CA ASP A 478 24.20 -16.98 -2.52
C ASP A 478 24.98 -15.66 -2.56
N CYS A 479 25.92 -15.50 -1.62
CA CYS A 479 26.76 -14.32 -1.50
C CYS A 479 27.71 -14.06 -2.69
N SER A 480 27.74 -14.93 -3.71
CA SER A 480 28.43 -14.64 -4.97
C SER A 480 27.62 -13.71 -5.89
N LYS A 481 26.33 -13.53 -5.61
CA LYS A 481 25.38 -12.74 -6.39
C LYS A 481 25.20 -11.33 -5.83
N THR A 482 24.72 -10.44 -6.68
CA THR A 482 24.18 -9.15 -6.27
C THR A 482 22.66 -9.21 -6.21
N ARG A 483 22.06 -8.26 -5.51
CA ARG A 483 20.65 -7.90 -5.69
C ARG A 483 20.41 -7.42 -7.12
N PRO A 484 19.15 -7.41 -7.58
CA PRO A 484 18.78 -6.91 -8.92
C PRO A 484 19.32 -5.50 -9.23
N ASN A 485 19.31 -4.59 -8.26
CA ASN A 485 19.90 -3.25 -8.38
C ASN A 485 21.44 -3.18 -8.41
N GLY A 486 22.12 -4.32 -8.34
CA GLY A 486 23.59 -4.43 -8.37
C GLY A 486 24.28 -4.24 -7.02
N LEU A 487 23.56 -3.97 -5.93
CA LEU A 487 24.13 -3.98 -4.58
C LEU A 487 24.49 -5.40 -4.15
N PRO A 488 25.51 -5.60 -3.31
CA PRO A 488 25.81 -6.92 -2.74
C PRO A 488 24.57 -7.52 -2.06
N LEU A 489 24.30 -8.80 -2.32
CA LEU A 489 23.23 -9.52 -1.63
C LEU A 489 23.56 -9.71 -0.15
N CYS A 490 24.81 -10.08 0.12
CA CYS A 490 25.34 -10.31 1.44
C CYS A 490 26.23 -9.15 1.90
N GLU A 491 26.32 -9.01 3.21
CA GLU A 491 27.22 -8.09 3.87
C GLU A 491 28.59 -8.73 4.06
N VAL A 492 29.59 -7.90 4.33
CA VAL A 492 30.93 -8.37 4.70
C VAL A 492 31.00 -8.41 6.21
N TYR A 493 31.62 -9.45 6.78
CA TYR A 493 31.90 -9.50 8.22
C TYR A 493 33.38 -9.70 8.52
N SER A 494 33.79 -9.31 9.73
CA SER A 494 35.12 -9.61 10.26
C SER A 494 35.06 -9.88 11.76
N ILE A 495 36.00 -10.69 12.26
CA ILE A 495 36.11 -11.04 13.68
C ILE A 495 37.49 -10.62 14.17
N LYS A 496 37.53 -9.73 15.17
CA LYS A 496 38.78 -9.22 15.75
C LYS A 496 38.61 -9.05 17.26
N ASN A 497 39.55 -9.56 18.04
CA ASN A 497 39.59 -9.39 19.50
C ASN A 497 38.29 -9.82 20.22
N GLY A 498 37.66 -10.91 19.77
CA GLY A 498 36.39 -11.38 20.35
C GLY A 498 35.18 -10.51 20.02
N LEU A 499 35.28 -9.66 19.01
CA LEU A 499 34.17 -8.87 18.47
C LEU A 499 33.93 -9.24 17.01
N ILE A 500 32.66 -9.29 16.60
CA ILE A 500 32.26 -9.42 15.21
C ILE A 500 31.69 -8.08 14.72
N THR A 501 32.02 -7.71 13.49
CA THR A 501 31.46 -6.54 12.82
C THR A 501 30.84 -7.02 11.52
N ILE A 502 29.55 -6.74 11.30
CA ILE A 502 28.81 -7.06 10.08
C ILE A 502 28.49 -5.75 9.37
N GLY A 503 28.81 -5.66 8.08
CA GLY A 503 28.54 -4.47 7.28
C GLY A 503 29.16 -3.20 7.89
N ASN A 504 28.31 -2.22 8.16
CA ASN A 504 28.67 -0.96 8.84
C ASN A 504 28.16 -0.90 10.28
N ASP A 505 27.69 -2.02 10.83
CA ASP A 505 27.13 -2.07 12.17
C ASP A 505 28.21 -1.92 13.24
N LYS A 506 27.77 -1.64 14.46
CA LYS A 506 28.69 -1.56 15.60
C LYS A 506 29.28 -2.95 15.87
N PRO A 507 30.55 -3.03 16.31
CA PRO A 507 31.10 -4.31 16.74
C PRO A 507 30.31 -4.90 17.91
N GLU A 508 29.92 -6.17 17.79
CA GLU A 508 29.18 -6.92 18.79
C GLU A 508 30.05 -8.00 19.41
N LYS A 509 29.74 -8.39 20.65
CA LYS A 509 30.51 -9.43 21.35
C LYS A 509 30.34 -10.77 20.64
N TRP A 510 31.46 -11.41 20.35
CA TRP A 510 31.52 -12.71 19.69
C TRP A 510 32.20 -13.74 20.59
N GLU A 511 31.53 -14.87 20.81
CA GLU A 511 32.05 -15.95 21.63
C GLU A 511 31.85 -17.30 20.93
N ARG A 512 32.92 -18.11 20.87
CA ARG A 512 32.83 -19.51 20.44
C ARG A 512 32.61 -20.37 21.67
N THR A 513 31.54 -21.17 21.67
CA THR A 513 31.30 -22.18 22.72
C THR A 513 31.84 -23.53 22.27
N ALA A 514 31.70 -24.57 23.10
CA ALA A 514 32.16 -25.93 22.76
C ALA A 514 31.46 -26.49 21.51
N THR A 515 30.19 -26.13 21.31
CA THR A 515 29.31 -26.72 20.27
C THR A 515 28.62 -25.68 19.37
N SER A 516 28.73 -24.39 19.68
CA SER A 516 27.96 -23.32 19.07
C SER A 516 28.71 -21.97 19.11
N TYR A 517 28.01 -20.89 18.80
CA TYR A 517 28.49 -19.53 18.90
C TYR A 517 27.50 -18.67 19.68
N LYS A 518 28.00 -17.56 20.26
CA LYS A 518 27.16 -16.51 20.81
C LYS A 518 27.44 -15.17 20.14
N LEU A 519 26.37 -14.46 19.84
CA LEU A 519 26.38 -13.09 19.33
C LEU A 519 25.67 -12.20 20.34
N ASP A 520 26.40 -11.22 20.87
CA ASP A 520 25.94 -10.33 21.94
C ASP A 520 25.37 -11.06 23.18
N GLY A 521 25.96 -12.23 23.49
CA GLY A 521 25.56 -13.07 24.62
C GLY A 521 24.46 -14.08 24.31
N GLU A 522 23.76 -13.94 23.18
CA GLU A 522 22.70 -14.84 22.73
C GLU A 522 23.24 -16.00 21.89
N GLU A 523 22.68 -17.19 22.05
CA GLU A 523 23.15 -18.39 21.34
C GLU A 523 22.67 -18.42 19.88
N LEU A 524 23.60 -18.75 18.97
CA LEU A 524 23.32 -18.96 17.55
C LEU A 524 23.06 -20.44 17.28
N ASN A 525 21.80 -20.81 17.10
CA ASN A 525 21.42 -22.18 16.76
C ASN A 525 21.81 -22.52 15.32
N LYS A 526 22.46 -23.65 15.12
CA LYS A 526 22.82 -24.08 13.75
C LYS A 526 21.57 -24.49 12.98
N VAL A 527 21.35 -23.87 11.82
CA VAL A 527 20.29 -24.26 10.89
C VAL A 527 20.68 -25.58 10.23
N THR A 528 19.96 -26.64 10.57
CA THR A 528 20.20 -27.97 10.02
C THR A 528 19.21 -28.27 8.89
N PRO A 529 19.64 -28.99 7.83
CA PRO A 529 18.74 -29.45 6.79
C PRO A 529 17.65 -30.36 7.37
N LEU A 530 16.41 -30.16 6.91
CA LEU A 530 15.26 -31.01 7.22
C LEU A 530 15.38 -32.42 6.60
N GLY A 531 16.23 -32.59 5.59
CA GLY A 531 16.40 -33.88 4.90
C GLY A 531 15.09 -34.38 4.27
N ASN A 532 14.88 -35.70 4.29
CA ASN A 532 13.69 -36.36 3.75
C ASN A 532 12.66 -36.69 4.85
N LEU A 533 12.60 -35.88 5.91
CA LEU A 533 11.66 -36.10 7.00
C LEU A 533 10.20 -36.14 6.49
N LYS A 534 9.40 -37.00 7.09
CA LYS A 534 7.95 -37.06 6.87
C LYS A 534 7.26 -36.33 8.01
N LEU A 535 6.74 -35.15 7.70
CA LEU A 535 5.96 -34.36 8.65
C LEU A 535 4.62 -35.06 8.92
N ALA A 536 4.15 -34.96 10.15
CA ALA A 536 2.87 -35.51 10.57
C ALA A 536 2.31 -34.67 11.71
N GLY A 537 1.04 -34.29 11.59
CA GLY A 537 0.35 -33.52 12.63
C GLY A 537 -0.23 -32.23 12.10
N ASP A 538 -0.97 -31.55 12.97
CA ASP A 538 -1.61 -30.28 12.72
C ASP A 538 -0.71 -29.18 13.27
N TYR A 539 -0.20 -28.31 12.40
CA TYR A 539 0.73 -27.25 12.76
C TYR A 539 0.01 -25.90 12.67
N GLN A 540 -0.04 -25.15 13.76
CA GLN A 540 -0.73 -23.86 13.83
C GLN A 540 0.25 -22.71 13.98
N ALA A 541 0.13 -21.71 13.11
CA ALA A 541 0.75 -20.40 13.27
C ALA A 541 -0.33 -19.37 13.60
N ILE A 542 -0.11 -18.60 14.66
CA ILE A 542 -0.97 -17.49 15.05
C ILE A 542 -0.25 -16.19 14.76
N SER A 543 -0.89 -15.28 14.03
CA SER A 543 -0.44 -13.91 13.89
C SER A 543 -1.48 -12.97 14.47
N THR A 544 -1.05 -12.14 15.40
CA THR A 544 -1.86 -11.10 16.00
C THR A 544 -1.29 -9.74 15.65
N PHE A 545 -2.14 -8.78 15.34
CA PHE A 545 -1.74 -7.38 15.36
C PHE A 545 -2.73 -6.58 16.20
N THR A 546 -2.21 -5.54 16.84
CA THR A 546 -2.97 -4.53 17.54
C THR A 546 -2.87 -3.23 16.76
N ALA A 547 -3.98 -2.55 16.55
CA ALA A 547 -3.94 -1.21 15.98
C ALA A 547 -3.22 -0.29 16.97
N VAL A 548 -2.23 0.47 16.49
CA VAL A 548 -1.46 1.41 17.33
C VAL A 548 -2.36 2.53 17.88
N VAL A 549 -3.52 2.76 17.24
CA VAL A 549 -4.51 3.77 17.63
C VAL A 549 -5.91 3.14 17.59
N GLY A 550 -6.50 2.88 18.76
CA GLY A 550 -7.84 2.28 18.93
C GLY A 550 -7.84 0.85 19.51
N SER A 551 -9.02 0.35 19.92
CA SER A 551 -9.20 -1.01 20.46
C SER A 551 -9.41 -2.06 19.36
N GLY A 552 -8.71 -1.91 18.24
CA GLY A 552 -8.78 -2.84 17.12
C GLY A 552 -7.66 -3.86 17.13
N GLY A 553 -7.97 -5.11 16.81
CA GLY A 553 -7.01 -6.18 16.69
C GLY A 553 -7.40 -7.18 15.62
N GLY A 554 -6.40 -7.78 15.00
CA GLY A 554 -6.58 -8.92 14.11
C GLY A 554 -5.98 -10.16 14.73
N VAL A 555 -6.68 -11.28 14.64
CA VAL A 555 -6.11 -12.60 14.93
C VAL A 555 -6.31 -13.47 13.69
N PHE A 556 -5.21 -14.02 13.19
CA PHE A 556 -5.23 -14.93 12.07
C PHE A 556 -4.52 -16.22 12.46
N TYR A 557 -5.18 -17.32 12.14
CA TYR A 557 -4.71 -18.68 12.32
C TYR A 557 -4.35 -19.24 10.95
N ASN A 558 -3.17 -19.84 10.85
CA ASN A 558 -2.75 -20.59 9.69
C ASN A 558 -2.45 -22.01 10.16
N ASN A 559 -3.32 -22.94 9.81
CA ASN A 559 -3.18 -24.36 10.11
C ASN A 559 -2.60 -25.07 8.89
N LEU A 560 -1.53 -25.84 9.09
CA LEU A 560 -0.91 -26.73 8.14
C LEU A 560 -0.97 -28.15 8.70
N THR A 561 -1.85 -28.97 8.15
CA THR A 561 -1.88 -30.40 8.47
C THR A 561 -0.95 -31.14 7.52
N PHE A 562 0.05 -31.83 8.05
CA PHE A 562 0.88 -32.73 7.28
C PHE A 562 0.54 -34.19 7.58
N ARG A 563 0.64 -35.03 6.56
CA ARG A 563 0.45 -36.48 6.67
C ARG A 563 1.73 -37.20 6.24
N LYS A 564 1.96 -38.38 6.82
CA LYS A 564 3.17 -39.20 6.54
C LYS A 564 3.25 -39.68 5.09
N ASP A 565 2.11 -39.75 4.40
CA ASP A 565 2.02 -40.10 2.98
C ASP A 565 2.51 -38.99 2.02
N GLY A 566 2.88 -37.82 2.56
CA GLY A 566 3.33 -36.68 1.77
C GLY A 566 2.20 -35.76 1.32
N THR A 567 0.99 -35.89 1.85
CA THR A 567 -0.11 -34.94 1.61
C THR A 567 -0.16 -33.85 2.67
N PHE A 568 -0.70 -32.69 2.30
CA PHE A 568 -0.96 -31.60 3.23
C PHE A 568 -2.34 -30.97 2.99
N SER A 569 -2.89 -30.35 4.04
CA SER A 569 -3.97 -29.38 3.93
C SER A 569 -3.58 -28.09 4.65
N ARG A 570 -3.96 -26.96 4.06
CA ARG A 570 -3.77 -25.62 4.60
C ARG A 570 -5.13 -25.01 4.83
N GLU A 571 -5.36 -24.55 6.04
CA GLU A 571 -6.53 -23.77 6.42
C GLU A 571 -6.07 -22.47 7.03
N SER A 572 -6.39 -21.36 6.38
CA SER A 572 -6.17 -20.04 6.95
C SER A 572 -7.53 -19.49 7.35
N SER A 573 -7.66 -19.07 8.60
CA SER A 573 -8.81 -18.35 9.10
C SER A 573 -8.32 -17.11 9.83
N GLY A 574 -9.12 -16.06 9.83
CA GLY A 574 -8.74 -14.90 10.61
C GLY A 574 -9.83 -13.86 10.61
N GLY A 575 -9.85 -13.11 11.69
CA GLY A 575 -10.80 -12.05 11.93
C GLY A 575 -10.06 -10.77 12.25
N VAL A 576 -10.47 -9.67 11.63
CA VAL A 576 -10.16 -8.34 12.16
C VAL A 576 -11.38 -7.89 12.92
N SER A 577 -11.20 -7.56 14.20
CA SER A 577 -12.22 -6.89 15.01
C SER A 577 -11.70 -5.52 15.35
N ILE A 578 -12.33 -4.49 14.81
CA ILE A 578 -12.08 -3.12 15.24
C ILE A 578 -13.25 -2.75 16.12
N THR A 579 -13.03 -2.72 17.43
CA THR A 579 -13.99 -2.13 18.34
C THR A 579 -13.70 -0.65 18.52
N THR A 580 -14.75 0.15 18.68
CA THR A 580 -14.68 1.47 19.28
C THR A 580 -15.08 1.31 20.74
N THR A 581 -14.39 2.01 21.63
CA THR A 581 -14.67 2.01 23.07
C THR A 581 -15.07 3.41 23.53
N THR A 582 -15.69 3.53 24.71
CA THR A 582 -16.17 4.81 25.25
C THR A 582 -15.08 5.86 25.41
N ASP A 583 -13.83 5.45 25.57
CA ASP A 583 -12.68 6.33 25.78
C ASP A 583 -11.62 6.24 24.67
N GLY A 584 -11.87 5.47 23.60
CA GLY A 584 -10.92 5.27 22.50
C GLY A 584 -9.71 4.39 22.85
N THR A 585 -9.68 3.77 24.03
CA THR A 585 -8.62 2.87 24.48
C THR A 585 -9.06 1.40 24.44
N ALA A 586 -8.12 0.45 24.52
CA ALA A 586 -8.44 -0.97 24.67
C ALA A 586 -9.22 -1.32 25.96
N PHE A 587 -9.35 -0.37 26.90
CA PHE A 587 -9.94 -0.60 28.23
C PHE A 587 -11.31 0.06 28.46
N GLY A 588 -11.77 0.94 27.56
CA GLY A 588 -13.11 1.52 27.64
C GLY A 588 -14.21 0.51 27.30
N GLU A 589 -15.46 0.85 27.61
CA GLU A 589 -16.61 0.00 27.28
C GLU A 589 -16.82 -0.03 25.76
N THR A 590 -17.03 -1.21 25.18
CA THR A 590 -17.25 -1.36 23.73
C THR A 590 -18.53 -0.64 23.28
N THR A 591 -18.39 0.36 22.41
CA THR A 591 -19.49 1.19 21.87
C THR A 591 -19.89 0.83 20.44
N GLY A 592 -19.11 -0.02 19.76
CA GLY A 592 -19.38 -0.48 18.40
C GLY A 592 -18.22 -1.32 17.87
N GLY A 593 -18.45 -2.08 16.79
CA GLY A 593 -17.35 -2.79 16.14
C GLY A 593 -17.70 -3.39 14.79
N VAL A 594 -16.69 -3.52 13.94
CA VAL A 594 -16.77 -4.25 12.66
C VAL A 594 -15.88 -5.47 12.77
N SER A 595 -16.46 -6.64 12.51
CA SER A 595 -15.71 -7.88 12.35
C SER A 595 -15.76 -8.31 10.88
N SER A 596 -14.61 -8.66 10.33
CA SER A 596 -14.50 -9.30 9.02
C SER A 596 -13.71 -10.58 9.19
N SER A 597 -14.27 -11.70 8.75
CA SER A 597 -13.61 -13.00 8.79
C SER A 597 -13.41 -13.56 7.39
N SER A 598 -12.28 -14.19 7.16
CA SER A 598 -12.04 -14.98 5.94
C SER A 598 -11.59 -16.38 6.28
N GLN A 599 -11.91 -17.34 5.41
CA GLN A 599 -11.45 -18.72 5.51
C GLN A 599 -11.02 -19.20 4.13
N ARG A 600 -9.81 -19.74 4.01
CA ARG A 600 -9.30 -20.36 2.78
C ARG A 600 -8.80 -21.77 3.10
N LYS A 601 -9.25 -22.75 2.32
CA LYS A 601 -8.83 -24.16 2.45
C LYS A 601 -8.21 -24.64 1.14
N ASN A 602 -6.96 -25.07 1.22
CA ASN A 602 -6.20 -25.62 0.11
C ASN A 602 -5.59 -26.96 0.53
N SER A 603 -5.28 -27.83 -0.43
CA SER A 603 -4.61 -29.11 -0.15
C SER A 603 -3.76 -29.54 -1.33
N GLY A 604 -2.87 -30.50 -1.09
CA GLY A 604 -1.99 -31.03 -2.11
C GLY A 604 -0.95 -31.99 -1.57
N LYS A 605 0.21 -32.04 -2.22
CA LYS A 605 1.37 -32.83 -1.83
C LYS A 605 2.50 -31.93 -1.37
N TYR A 606 3.29 -32.39 -0.41
CA TYR A 606 4.49 -31.69 0.05
C TYR A 606 5.73 -32.56 -0.11
N THR A 607 6.87 -31.89 -0.29
CA THR A 607 8.19 -32.51 -0.21
C THR A 607 9.13 -31.61 0.58
N LEU A 608 10.01 -32.23 1.36
CA LEU A 608 11.13 -31.58 2.01
C LEU A 608 12.43 -31.97 1.31
N SER A 609 13.26 -30.98 1.01
CA SER A 609 14.61 -31.20 0.49
C SER A 609 15.53 -30.09 0.99
N GLY A 610 16.59 -30.45 1.72
CA GLY A 610 17.44 -29.46 2.37
C GLY A 610 16.64 -28.66 3.41
N ASN A 611 16.56 -27.35 3.23
CA ASN A 611 15.71 -26.44 4.03
C ASN A 611 14.56 -25.86 3.18
N THR A 612 14.09 -26.59 2.17
CA THR A 612 12.99 -26.16 1.31
C THR A 612 11.79 -27.07 1.50
N LEU A 613 10.69 -26.48 1.92
CA LEU A 613 9.35 -27.04 1.82
C LEU A 613 8.76 -26.67 0.47
N THR A 614 8.45 -27.67 -0.34
CA THR A 614 7.69 -27.48 -1.60
C THR A 614 6.27 -27.98 -1.40
N LEU A 615 5.30 -27.10 -1.58
CA LEU A 615 3.86 -27.39 -1.56
C LEU A 615 3.36 -27.39 -3.01
N THR A 616 2.92 -28.55 -3.48
CA THR A 616 2.27 -28.72 -4.80
C THR A 616 0.78 -28.86 -4.58
N TYR A 617 0.03 -27.81 -4.89
CA TYR A 617 -1.41 -27.73 -4.70
C TYR A 617 -2.17 -28.57 -5.74
N ASN A 618 -3.38 -29.01 -5.39
CA ASN A 618 -4.24 -29.76 -6.30
C ASN A 618 -4.70 -28.95 -7.53
N ASP A 619 -4.62 -27.62 -7.47
CA ASP A 619 -4.90 -26.70 -8.59
C ASP A 619 -3.68 -26.49 -9.51
N GLY A 620 -2.55 -27.12 -9.22
CA GLY A 620 -1.32 -27.04 -10.00
C GLY A 620 -0.33 -25.97 -9.54
N ARG A 621 -0.69 -25.12 -8.56
CA ARG A 621 0.27 -24.16 -7.98
C ARG A 621 1.40 -24.88 -7.28
N VAL A 622 2.59 -24.27 -7.32
CA VAL A 622 3.77 -24.76 -6.61
C VAL A 622 4.35 -23.61 -5.79
N GLU A 623 4.30 -23.75 -4.47
CA GLU A 623 4.89 -22.80 -3.51
C GLU A 623 6.14 -23.43 -2.91
N LYS A 624 7.22 -22.65 -2.83
CA LYS A 624 8.47 -23.07 -2.18
C LYS A 624 8.75 -22.12 -1.04
N GLN A 625 8.99 -22.68 0.14
CA GLN A 625 9.26 -21.91 1.34
C GLN A 625 10.50 -22.45 2.03
N PHE A 626 11.31 -21.54 2.55
CA PHE A 626 12.35 -21.92 3.49
C PHE A 626 11.70 -22.51 4.75
N ALA A 627 12.26 -23.61 5.24
CA ALA A 627 11.80 -24.26 6.45
C ALA A 627 12.95 -24.84 7.26
N TYR A 628 12.86 -24.74 8.58
CA TYR A 628 13.81 -25.33 9.52
C TYR A 628 13.18 -25.55 10.90
N TRP A 629 13.89 -26.26 11.78
CA TRP A 629 13.50 -26.47 13.18
C TRP A 629 14.26 -25.49 14.08
N PRO A 630 13.58 -24.51 14.70
CA PRO A 630 14.26 -23.52 15.54
C PRO A 630 14.87 -24.12 16.81
N ASN A 631 14.26 -25.17 17.34
CA ASN A 631 14.73 -25.86 18.53
C ASN A 631 15.30 -27.25 18.20
N THR A 632 16.29 -27.67 18.97
CA THR A 632 16.80 -29.03 18.94
C THR A 632 16.89 -29.57 20.35
N ASN A 633 16.44 -30.81 20.55
CA ASN A 633 16.57 -31.53 21.81
C ASN A 633 17.67 -32.58 21.67
N ASN A 634 18.79 -32.39 22.37
CA ASN A 634 19.98 -33.27 22.28
C ASN A 634 20.48 -33.47 20.84
N GLY A 635 20.49 -32.40 20.04
CA GLY A 635 20.94 -32.42 18.64
C GLY A 635 19.94 -33.07 17.66
N LYS A 636 18.76 -33.49 18.12
CA LYS A 636 17.65 -33.91 17.26
C LYS A 636 16.66 -32.77 17.08
N PRO A 637 16.08 -32.59 15.88
CA PRO A 637 14.99 -31.66 15.66
C PRO A 637 13.86 -31.82 16.67
N ASP A 638 13.42 -30.71 17.24
CA ASP A 638 12.17 -30.63 17.97
C ASP A 638 11.02 -30.49 16.95
N LEU A 639 10.23 -31.55 16.79
CA LEU A 639 9.16 -31.59 15.79
C LEU A 639 7.91 -30.78 16.20
N GLU A 640 7.89 -30.25 17.43
CA GLU A 640 6.78 -29.46 17.96
C GLU A 640 6.80 -28.01 17.45
N TRP A 641 7.93 -27.53 16.92
CA TRP A 641 8.07 -26.16 16.45
C TRP A 641 8.73 -26.08 15.07
N LEU A 642 7.93 -25.86 14.03
CA LEU A 642 8.37 -25.72 12.65
C LEU A 642 8.36 -24.25 12.22
N TYR A 643 9.48 -23.74 11.71
CA TYR A 643 9.49 -22.46 11.02
C TYR A 643 9.29 -22.67 9.51
N VAL A 644 8.36 -21.93 8.91
CA VAL A 644 8.09 -21.96 7.46
C VAL A 644 7.80 -20.56 6.94
N GLY A 645 8.61 -20.10 5.98
CA GLY A 645 8.38 -18.86 5.21
C GLY A 645 8.01 -17.66 6.08
N GLY A 646 8.87 -17.31 7.03
CA GLY A 646 8.64 -16.16 7.93
C GLY A 646 7.76 -16.44 9.15
N ARG A 647 7.23 -17.66 9.34
CA ARG A 647 6.22 -17.95 10.38
C ARG A 647 6.61 -19.13 11.26
N ASN A 648 6.26 -19.00 12.54
CA ASN A 648 6.36 -20.06 13.53
C ASN A 648 5.07 -20.87 13.56
N TYR A 649 5.16 -22.16 13.25
CA TYR A 649 4.08 -23.11 13.42
C TYR A 649 4.39 -24.06 14.57
N PHE A 650 3.44 -24.22 15.48
CA PHE A 650 3.53 -25.14 16.60
C PHE A 650 2.60 -26.33 16.39
N LEU A 651 3.05 -27.52 16.76
CA LEU A 651 2.23 -28.73 16.68
C LEU A 651 1.06 -28.61 17.67
N ASP A 652 -0.16 -28.66 17.15
CA ASP A 652 -1.40 -28.75 17.91
C ASP A 652 -1.67 -30.23 18.23
N ASP A 653 -1.09 -30.71 19.33
CA ASP A 653 -1.35 -32.06 19.85
C ASP A 653 -2.42 -32.09 20.96
N GLY A 654 -3.13 -30.97 21.12
CA GLY A 654 -4.16 -30.78 22.15
C GLY A 654 -3.63 -30.56 23.57
N LYS A 655 -2.36 -30.18 23.73
CA LYS A 655 -1.73 -29.88 25.04
C LYS A 655 -1.35 -28.42 25.24
#